data_AF-A0A6M0LI15-F1
#
_entry.id   AF-A0A6M0LI15-F1
#
_cell.length_a   1.000
_cell.length_b   1.000
_cell.length_c   1.000
_cell.angle_alpha   90.00
_cell.angle_beta   90.00
_cell.angle_gamma   90.00
#
_symmetry.space_group_name_H-M   'P 1'
#
loop_
_entity.id
_entity.type
_entity.pdbx_description
1 polymer ?
#
loop_
_entity_poly.entity_id
_entity_poly.type
_entity_poly.pdbx_seq_one_letter_code
_entity_poly.pdbx_strand_id
1 'polypeptide(L)'
;MKLQFHKKGIPTNILKRMAVLFVVFIISVVFFEIITNISESVKVSKQSDATLPIVSINFLGDASTELHGYVNEMDPAYMRDAIIPLDSERNVNISIQCKDFDVDSLEYAILSLDTQRNISKNKLNFNKKGDIITASFQAENLIEKNEEYLLVLTIKNDEREVYYYTRIMQPEGCNEEDILDFAQYFHKTALSDDAGDLATYIEPDPYTTSEDLSHVTINSSLSQVAYGTFDGKQVGDVRVSLTDISTNYITLTFNYLLTRKNDDKSEYYTCSEDFRIRYTADRIYLLAYDRTMEQLLDEDSVVIKNNLLNIGITDPNVQYLSNETGTIVSFVQNGSLYEYNQTDRKMKEIFTFVDNPTDSRLTYDQHQVLLLNIDESGTMDYVVYGYMNSGNHEGQCGINLFHYDAINDVSTEQVFITTSSSYQILNANFSELLYETADNDFYIMVNGTLLYMSLNELTTKELMTGLDDAQYAVSGSRRYLAWMDEATVAEVIHIMDLETGSSFDIKANEGEVLKPLAFIEDDFIYGAVKKNDIMVDGAGSTIYPMYKLTISGISTGKAYEQKTYQKSGYYINNIDLQSYTIYLDRIKIDADGTILPVEEDTIKNSVGEQNKAVPINTAMDDVKQQVVIFSMTPLEEDEKLGKVDYEMTGLVLADESRTVSVASATSSTQYFVYVGSKVSLATDDLISAIAEADANMGIVLDNEPKYVWKRGRKSYQNTITGIAVGSSDSEASGMARALSAMLVHEGENVQVHNLIESGETPISILSRTLKGYDILDLTGASLTQVLYYVNLGNPVYAYTGDDTAVLIVGYDAANIIYFDPMTNTNSKMGLSDAQEYFETYGNVFVSYIN
;
A
#
# COMPACT_ATOMS: atom_id res chain seq x y z
N MET A 1 -55.92 39.33 75.63
CA MET A 1 -56.74 38.12 75.36
C MET A 1 -55.81 37.08 74.74
N LYS A 2 -55.59 35.94 75.40
CA LYS A 2 -54.66 34.88 74.96
C LYS A 2 -55.20 34.19 73.71
N LEU A 3 -54.42 34.13 72.62
CA LEU A 3 -54.68 33.26 71.48
C LEU A 3 -53.90 31.94 71.68
N GLN A 4 -54.64 30.86 71.96
CA GLN A 4 -54.11 29.50 71.97
C GLN A 4 -54.04 28.99 70.52
N PHE A 5 -52.84 28.64 70.06
CA PHE A 5 -52.68 27.85 68.84
C PHE A 5 -52.83 26.37 69.18
N HIS A 6 -53.89 25.73 68.67
CA HIS A 6 -54.02 24.28 68.66
C HIS A 6 -53.00 23.69 67.66
N LYS A 7 -51.99 22.97 68.15
CA LYS A 7 -51.18 22.08 67.31
C LYS A 7 -52.03 20.88 66.92
N LYS A 8 -52.59 20.88 65.70
CA LYS A 8 -53.10 19.65 65.07
C LYS A 8 -51.88 18.83 64.64
N GLY A 9 -51.59 17.74 65.36
CA GLY A 9 -50.58 16.77 64.94
C GLY A 9 -50.94 16.17 63.57
N ILE A 10 -49.91 15.83 62.79
CA ILE A 10 -50.08 15.21 61.47
C ILE A 10 -50.90 13.91 61.65
N PRO A 11 -52.01 13.72 60.89
CA PRO A 11 -52.82 12.51 60.96
C PRO A 11 -51.95 11.26 60.72
N THR A 12 -52.12 10.23 61.54
CA THR A 12 -51.39 8.96 61.44
C THR A 12 -51.47 8.31 60.06
N ASN A 13 -52.54 8.55 59.30
CA ASN A 13 -52.68 8.08 57.92
C ASN A 13 -51.73 8.79 56.94
N ILE A 14 -51.39 10.05 57.19
CA ILE A 14 -50.41 10.80 56.37
C ILE A 14 -49.00 10.33 56.69
N LEU A 15 -48.68 10.11 57.98
CA LEU A 15 -47.40 9.51 58.39
C LEU A 15 -47.18 8.11 57.80
N LYS A 16 -48.21 7.26 57.75
CA LYS A 16 -48.12 5.94 57.10
C LYS A 16 -47.86 6.05 55.60
N ARG A 17 -48.52 6.98 54.90
CA ARG A 17 -48.28 7.21 53.47
C ARG A 17 -46.89 7.74 53.19
N MET A 18 -46.39 8.66 54.02
CA MET A 18 -45.01 9.15 53.94
C MET A 18 -44.00 8.02 54.17
N ALA A 19 -44.22 7.16 55.16
CA ALA A 19 -43.33 6.03 55.41
C ALA A 19 -43.33 5.01 54.25
N VAL A 20 -44.50 4.71 53.68
CA VAL A 20 -44.60 3.82 52.50
C VAL A 20 -43.92 4.44 51.28
N LEU A 21 -44.14 5.73 51.00
CA LEU A 21 -43.47 6.42 49.89
C LEU A 21 -41.95 6.49 50.09
N PHE A 22 -41.48 6.67 51.32
CA PHE A 22 -40.06 6.65 51.65
C PHE A 22 -39.44 5.26 51.45
N VAL A 23 -40.15 4.20 51.83
CA VAL A 23 -39.70 2.81 51.60
C VAL A 23 -39.71 2.48 50.11
N VAL A 24 -40.75 2.86 49.36
CA VAL A 24 -40.81 2.67 47.91
C VAL A 24 -39.69 3.43 47.22
N PHE A 25 -39.41 4.68 47.63
CA PHE A 25 -38.29 5.46 47.11
C PHE A 25 -36.95 4.74 47.34
N ILE A 26 -36.69 4.25 48.56
CA ILE A 26 -35.47 3.49 48.86
C ILE A 26 -35.37 2.21 48.03
N ILE A 27 -36.47 1.45 47.90
CA ILE A 27 -36.49 0.23 47.10
C ILE A 27 -36.25 0.56 45.63
N SER A 28 -36.84 1.64 45.10
CA SER A 28 -36.61 2.09 43.74
C SER A 28 -35.19 2.57 43.52
N VAL A 29 -34.59 3.30 44.46
CA VAL A 29 -33.17 3.71 44.38
C VAL A 29 -32.27 2.48 44.35
N VAL A 30 -32.45 1.53 45.27
CA VAL A 30 -31.65 0.29 45.32
C VAL A 30 -31.89 -0.57 44.07
N PHE A 31 -33.12 -0.64 43.56
CA PHE A 31 -33.43 -1.39 42.35
C PHE A 31 -32.84 -0.74 41.10
N PHE A 32 -32.91 0.58 40.97
CA PHE A 32 -32.25 1.31 39.88
C PHE A 32 -30.73 1.17 40.00
N GLU A 33 -30.16 1.35 41.19
CA GLU A 33 -28.73 1.20 41.45
C GLU A 33 -28.23 -0.24 41.22
N ILE A 34 -29.07 -1.27 41.38
CA ILE A 34 -28.71 -2.63 40.98
C ILE A 34 -28.84 -2.79 39.46
N ILE A 35 -29.93 -2.35 38.84
CA ILE A 35 -30.15 -2.53 37.39
C ILE A 35 -29.17 -1.71 36.54
N THR A 36 -28.87 -0.47 36.91
CA THR A 36 -27.94 0.38 36.15
C THR A 36 -26.49 0.04 36.38
N ASN A 37 -26.19 -0.78 37.40
CA ASN A 37 -24.83 -1.13 37.82
C ASN A 37 -24.56 -2.64 37.69
N ILE A 38 -25.53 -3.41 37.15
CA ILE A 38 -25.25 -4.66 36.45
C ILE A 38 -24.69 -4.25 35.08
N SER A 39 -23.44 -3.83 35.05
CA SER A 39 -22.61 -3.98 33.86
C SER A 39 -21.93 -5.34 33.98
N GLU A 40 -21.82 -6.07 32.87
CA GLU A 40 -20.82 -7.12 32.79
C GLU A 40 -19.47 -6.49 33.16
N SER A 41 -18.69 -7.15 34.01
CA SER A 41 -17.34 -6.68 34.30
C SER A 41 -16.52 -6.78 33.02
N VAL A 42 -16.33 -5.64 32.35
CA VAL A 42 -15.46 -5.55 31.17
C VAL A 42 -14.04 -5.90 31.63
N LYS A 43 -13.46 -6.95 31.03
CA LYS A 43 -12.09 -7.34 31.32
C LYS A 43 -11.17 -6.38 30.57
N VAL A 44 -10.60 -5.42 31.30
CA VAL A 44 -9.50 -4.61 30.80
C VAL A 44 -8.21 -5.43 30.94
N SER A 45 -7.52 -5.67 29.84
CA SER A 45 -6.22 -6.35 29.79
C SER A 45 -5.19 -5.50 29.06
N LYS A 46 -3.94 -5.97 29.04
CA LYS A 46 -2.95 -5.52 28.05
C LYS A 46 -3.01 -6.42 26.83
N GLN A 47 -2.34 -6.03 25.75
CA GLN A 47 -2.14 -6.93 24.62
C GLN A 47 -1.43 -8.21 25.09
N SER A 48 -1.84 -9.36 24.56
CA SER A 48 -1.25 -10.66 24.92
C SER A 48 0.04 -10.91 24.13
N ASP A 49 0.97 -11.66 24.72
CA ASP A 49 2.22 -12.08 24.05
C ASP A 49 1.94 -12.89 22.76
N ALA A 50 2.84 -12.80 21.79
CA ALA A 50 2.77 -13.62 20.58
C ALA A 50 3.09 -15.10 20.86
N THR A 51 2.23 -15.99 20.37
CA THR A 51 2.22 -17.43 20.64
C THR A 51 2.55 -18.30 19.44
N LEU A 52 2.39 -17.79 18.21
CA LEU A 52 2.59 -18.58 17.00
C LEU A 52 4.08 -18.94 16.79
N PRO A 53 4.36 -20.11 16.20
CA PRO A 53 5.71 -20.48 15.79
C PRO A 53 6.24 -19.58 14.70
N ILE A 54 7.55 -19.41 14.69
CA ILE A 54 8.29 -18.81 13.59
C ILE A 54 8.97 -19.89 12.79
N VAL A 55 8.90 -19.79 11.46
CA VAL A 55 9.59 -20.71 10.54
C VAL A 55 10.77 -20.00 9.89
N SER A 56 11.97 -20.53 10.05
CA SER A 56 13.18 -20.05 9.36
C SER A 56 13.61 -21.02 8.27
N ILE A 57 13.98 -20.49 7.10
CA ILE A 57 14.54 -21.25 5.98
C ILE A 57 15.93 -20.72 5.67
N ASN A 58 16.93 -21.60 5.72
CA ASN A 58 18.32 -21.25 5.42
C ASN A 58 18.64 -21.54 3.95
N PHE A 59 19.37 -20.63 3.32
CA PHE A 59 19.81 -20.74 1.93
C PHE A 59 21.18 -20.09 1.73
N LEU A 60 21.89 -20.47 0.65
CA LEU A 60 23.21 -19.96 0.29
C LEU A 60 24.23 -19.98 1.46
N GLY A 61 24.16 -20.99 2.32
CA GLY A 61 25.08 -21.21 3.44
C GLY A 61 24.80 -20.35 4.67
N ASP A 62 24.81 -19.03 4.51
CA ASP A 62 24.88 -18.06 5.61
C ASP A 62 23.70 -17.08 5.66
N ALA A 63 22.66 -17.26 4.84
CA ALA A 63 21.43 -16.47 4.87
C ALA A 63 20.24 -17.28 5.40
N SER A 64 19.31 -16.56 6.04
CA SER A 64 18.04 -17.09 6.50
C SER A 64 16.93 -16.07 6.31
N THR A 65 15.76 -16.54 5.89
CA THR A 65 14.50 -15.78 5.98
C THR A 65 13.64 -16.27 7.14
N GLU A 66 12.66 -15.47 7.54
CA GLU A 66 11.75 -15.72 8.64
C GLU A 66 10.30 -15.56 8.19
N LEU A 67 9.52 -16.64 8.27
CA LEU A 67 8.12 -16.67 7.87
C LEU A 67 7.22 -16.62 9.12
N HIS A 68 6.17 -15.81 9.01
CA HIS A 68 5.14 -15.63 10.03
C HIS A 68 3.89 -16.44 9.70
N GLY A 69 3.22 -16.94 10.74
CA GLY A 69 2.14 -17.91 10.61
C GLY A 69 0.77 -17.27 10.45
N TYR A 70 0.04 -17.67 9.43
CA TYR A 70 -1.35 -17.26 9.21
C TYR A 70 -2.31 -18.33 9.75
N VAL A 71 -3.33 -17.94 10.52
CA VAL A 71 -4.33 -18.89 11.07
C VAL A 71 -5.54 -19.09 10.14
N ASN A 72 -5.63 -18.28 9.08
CA ASN A 72 -6.56 -18.44 7.98
C ASN A 72 -5.78 -18.75 6.70
N GLU A 73 -6.37 -19.52 5.78
CA GLU A 73 -5.77 -19.73 4.46
C GLU A 73 -5.82 -18.40 3.68
N MET A 74 -4.65 -17.93 3.27
CA MET A 74 -4.48 -16.71 2.48
C MET A 74 -4.65 -17.01 0.99
N ASP A 75 -5.03 -15.99 0.21
CA ASP A 75 -5.01 -16.07 -1.24
C ASP A 75 -3.55 -16.19 -1.71
N PRO A 76 -3.14 -17.34 -2.28
CA PRO A 76 -1.75 -17.55 -2.61
C PRO A 76 -1.24 -16.60 -3.71
N ALA A 77 -2.14 -16.01 -4.51
CA ALA A 77 -1.80 -15.00 -5.51
C ALA A 77 -1.17 -13.74 -4.90
N TYR A 78 -1.54 -13.43 -3.65
CA TYR A 78 -1.13 -12.23 -2.91
C TYR A 78 0.02 -12.48 -1.94
N MET A 79 0.54 -13.71 -1.87
CA MET A 79 1.61 -14.09 -0.95
C MET A 79 2.97 -14.13 -1.66
N ARG A 80 3.77 -13.06 -1.49
CA ARG A 80 5.06 -12.87 -2.17
C ARG A 80 6.22 -12.54 -1.24
N ASP A 81 6.35 -13.29 -0.15
CA ASP A 81 7.53 -13.27 0.72
C ASP A 81 8.82 -13.62 -0.08
N ALA A 82 9.94 -13.84 0.60
CA ALA A 82 11.24 -14.12 0.00
C ALA A 82 11.21 -15.24 -1.08
N ILE A 83 12.10 -15.14 -2.06
CA ILE A 83 12.44 -16.22 -3.00
C ILE A 83 13.62 -17.00 -2.41
N ILE A 84 13.40 -18.26 -2.08
CA ILE A 84 14.46 -19.17 -1.64
C ILE A 84 15.17 -19.76 -2.87
N PRO A 85 16.45 -19.43 -3.11
CA PRO A 85 17.22 -20.02 -4.19
C PRO A 85 17.60 -21.46 -3.83
N LEU A 86 17.10 -22.40 -4.63
CA LEU A 86 17.36 -23.82 -4.45
C LEU A 86 18.75 -24.20 -4.98
N ASP A 87 19.49 -24.98 -4.19
CA ASP A 87 20.76 -25.53 -4.63
C ASP A 87 20.59 -26.56 -5.77
N SER A 88 21.71 -27.07 -6.29
CA SER A 88 21.68 -28.09 -7.36
C SER A 88 20.97 -29.39 -6.95
N GLU A 89 20.87 -29.66 -5.65
CA GLU A 89 20.17 -30.81 -5.09
C GLU A 89 18.71 -30.49 -4.74
N ARG A 90 18.26 -29.24 -4.88
CA ARG A 90 16.92 -28.75 -4.52
C ARG A 90 16.53 -29.00 -3.07
N ASN A 91 17.50 -28.93 -2.16
CA ASN A 91 17.23 -29.12 -0.73
C ASN A 91 16.61 -27.86 -0.10
N VAL A 92 15.60 -28.06 0.72
CA VAL A 92 15.01 -27.02 1.58
C VAL A 92 15.17 -27.44 3.03
N ASN A 93 15.82 -26.60 3.83
CA ASN A 93 16.08 -26.84 5.25
C ASN A 93 15.25 -25.88 6.10
N ILE A 94 14.44 -26.44 7.00
CA ILE A 94 13.47 -25.72 7.81
C ILE A 94 13.85 -25.85 9.29
N SER A 95 13.84 -24.71 9.99
CA SER A 95 13.91 -24.64 11.45
C SER A 95 12.67 -23.91 11.96
N ILE A 96 12.05 -24.41 13.02
CA ILE A 96 10.81 -23.85 13.56
C ILE A 96 11.02 -23.57 15.04
N GLN A 97 10.85 -22.31 15.45
CA GLN A 97 10.87 -21.90 16.85
C GLN A 97 9.45 -21.95 17.40
N CYS A 98 9.13 -23.00 18.15
CA CYS A 98 7.76 -23.31 18.55
C CYS A 98 7.29 -22.61 19.83
N LYS A 99 8.20 -22.12 20.69
CA LYS A 99 7.85 -21.71 22.07
C LYS A 99 6.93 -22.76 22.73
N ASP A 100 5.70 -22.40 23.11
CA ASP A 100 4.71 -23.25 23.77
C ASP A 100 3.74 -23.94 22.79
N PHE A 101 3.88 -23.68 21.49
CA PHE A 101 3.04 -24.31 20.46
C PHE A 101 3.47 -25.75 20.23
N ASP A 102 2.57 -26.72 20.46
CA ASP A 102 2.89 -28.13 20.20
C ASP A 102 2.64 -28.48 18.73
N VAL A 103 3.52 -29.26 18.12
CA VAL A 103 3.45 -29.55 16.68
C VAL A 103 3.17 -31.03 16.47
N ASP A 104 1.99 -31.34 15.95
CA ASP A 104 1.56 -32.72 15.66
C ASP A 104 1.97 -33.16 14.25
N SER A 105 1.89 -32.24 13.30
CA SER A 105 2.27 -32.52 11.92
C SER A 105 2.79 -31.28 11.21
N LEU A 106 3.70 -31.52 10.27
CA LEU A 106 4.26 -30.54 9.37
C LEU A 106 4.05 -31.04 7.94
N GLU A 107 3.52 -30.19 7.07
CA GLU A 107 3.24 -30.48 5.66
C GLU A 107 3.84 -29.38 4.77
N TYR A 108 4.15 -29.72 3.52
CA TYR A 108 4.48 -28.73 2.50
C TYR A 108 3.68 -28.96 1.23
N ALA A 109 3.44 -27.88 0.48
CA ALA A 109 2.93 -27.90 -0.88
C ALA A 109 3.74 -26.95 -1.77
N ILE A 110 4.00 -27.36 -3.02
CA ILE A 110 4.60 -26.53 -4.06
C ILE A 110 3.56 -26.33 -5.16
N LEU A 111 3.27 -25.08 -5.49
CA LEU A 111 2.29 -24.66 -6.48
C LEU A 111 2.95 -23.77 -7.54
N SER A 112 2.41 -23.74 -8.76
CA SER A 112 2.70 -22.63 -9.68
C SER A 112 2.19 -21.30 -9.09
N LEU A 113 2.78 -20.17 -9.50
CA LEU A 113 2.38 -18.85 -8.98
C LEU A 113 0.90 -18.52 -9.25
N ASP A 114 0.37 -18.91 -10.41
CA ASP A 114 -1.05 -18.79 -10.77
C ASP A 114 -1.98 -19.73 -9.97
N THR A 115 -1.41 -20.57 -9.11
CA THR A 115 -2.07 -21.62 -8.31
C THR A 115 -2.81 -22.72 -9.09
N GLN A 116 -2.75 -22.70 -10.43
CA GLN A 116 -3.47 -23.64 -11.29
C GLN A 116 -2.85 -25.04 -11.30
N ARG A 117 -1.53 -25.14 -11.06
CA ARG A 117 -0.78 -26.41 -11.06
C ARG A 117 -0.27 -26.72 -9.66
N ASN A 118 -0.73 -27.83 -9.09
CA ASN A 118 -0.11 -28.43 -7.90
C ASN A 118 1.09 -29.28 -8.34
N ILE A 119 2.29 -28.88 -7.93
CA ILE A 119 3.55 -29.55 -8.28
C ILE A 119 3.81 -30.71 -7.33
N SER A 120 3.66 -30.48 -6.01
CA SER A 120 3.80 -31.53 -4.99
C SER A 120 3.07 -31.15 -3.70
N LYS A 121 2.67 -32.14 -2.91
CA LYS A 121 2.12 -31.96 -1.55
C LYS A 121 2.42 -33.18 -0.69
N ASN A 122 3.20 -33.03 0.38
CA ASN A 122 3.65 -34.14 1.21
C ASN A 122 3.76 -33.77 2.70
N LYS A 123 3.69 -34.79 3.56
CA LYS A 123 4.01 -34.67 5.00
C LYS A 123 5.51 -34.72 5.22
N LEU A 124 6.01 -33.90 6.15
CA LEU A 124 7.41 -33.86 6.56
C LEU A 124 7.62 -34.60 7.88
N ASN A 125 8.68 -35.41 7.91
CA ASN A 125 9.22 -35.87 9.17
C ASN A 125 10.07 -34.76 9.77
N PHE A 126 10.01 -34.60 11.09
CA PHE A 126 10.75 -33.57 11.79
C PHE A 126 11.37 -34.10 13.08
N ASN A 127 12.40 -33.41 13.57
CA ASN A 127 13.06 -33.70 14.83
C ASN A 127 12.85 -32.55 15.80
N LYS A 128 12.39 -32.83 17.02
CA LYS A 128 12.22 -31.83 18.09
C LYS A 128 13.38 -31.89 19.07
N LYS A 129 14.03 -30.75 19.33
CA LYS A 129 15.08 -30.59 20.35
C LYS A 129 14.85 -29.31 21.15
N GLY A 130 14.25 -29.45 22.33
CA GLY A 130 13.77 -28.30 23.10
C GLY A 130 12.63 -27.63 22.35
N ASP A 131 12.69 -26.31 22.22
CA ASP A 131 11.65 -25.48 21.58
C ASP A 131 11.88 -25.34 20.06
N ILE A 132 12.88 -26.03 19.52
CA ILE A 132 13.24 -25.99 18.09
C ILE A 132 12.86 -27.32 17.43
N ILE A 133 12.16 -27.22 16.31
CA ILE A 133 11.90 -28.32 15.38
C ILE A 133 12.74 -28.12 14.12
N THR A 134 13.34 -29.18 13.61
CA THR A 134 14.03 -29.17 12.30
C THR A 134 13.44 -30.19 11.34
N ALA A 135 13.29 -29.78 10.09
CA ALA A 135 12.82 -30.62 9.00
C ALA A 135 13.57 -30.27 7.71
N SER A 136 13.55 -31.19 6.74
CA SER A 136 14.13 -30.94 5.43
C SER A 136 13.43 -31.77 4.37
N PHE A 137 13.38 -31.27 3.14
CA PHE A 137 12.93 -32.04 1.99
C PHE A 137 13.71 -31.65 0.73
N GLN A 138 13.62 -32.51 -0.27
CA GLN A 138 14.15 -32.25 -1.61
C GLN A 138 12.96 -31.95 -2.52
N ALA A 139 12.96 -30.78 -3.17
CA ALA A 139 11.88 -30.40 -4.07
C ALA A 139 11.89 -31.27 -5.35
N GLU A 140 10.70 -31.60 -5.86
CA GLU A 140 10.55 -32.57 -6.97
C GLU A 140 11.14 -32.07 -8.30
N ASN A 141 11.32 -33.00 -9.25
CA ASN A 141 11.95 -32.72 -10.54
C ASN A 141 11.15 -31.76 -11.45
N LEU A 142 9.89 -31.46 -11.14
CA LEU A 142 8.99 -30.63 -11.93
C LEU A 142 9.22 -29.10 -11.78
N ILE A 143 10.24 -28.68 -11.03
CA ILE A 143 10.69 -27.28 -10.95
C ILE A 143 11.59 -26.98 -12.14
N GLU A 144 11.18 -26.03 -12.97
CA GLU A 144 11.98 -25.48 -14.06
C GLU A 144 12.99 -24.44 -13.55
N LYS A 145 14.13 -24.31 -14.26
CA LYS A 145 15.17 -23.34 -13.89
C LYS A 145 14.70 -21.92 -14.19
N ASN A 146 15.03 -20.99 -13.29
CA ASN A 146 14.62 -19.59 -13.36
C ASN A 146 13.09 -19.37 -13.38
N GLU A 147 12.28 -20.37 -13.02
CA GLU A 147 10.84 -20.26 -12.80
C GLU A 147 10.56 -20.23 -11.29
N GLU A 148 9.65 -19.37 -10.86
CA GLU A 148 9.22 -19.24 -9.47
C GLU A 148 8.05 -20.17 -9.17
N TYR A 149 8.04 -20.74 -7.98
CA TYR A 149 6.95 -21.54 -7.45
C TYR A 149 6.62 -21.09 -6.03
N LEU A 150 5.35 -21.15 -5.66
CA LEU A 150 4.93 -20.90 -4.29
C LEU A 150 5.19 -22.14 -3.44
N LEU A 151 5.80 -21.96 -2.28
CA LEU A 151 5.94 -22.94 -1.22
C LEU A 151 5.01 -22.56 -0.07
N VAL A 152 4.11 -23.47 0.28
CA VAL A 152 3.24 -23.35 1.45
C VAL A 152 3.65 -24.41 2.46
N LEU A 153 3.97 -24.00 3.68
CA LEU A 153 4.17 -24.89 4.82
C LEU A 153 2.95 -24.82 5.72
N THR A 154 2.50 -25.98 6.22
CA THR A 154 1.38 -26.05 7.16
C THR A 154 1.81 -26.78 8.42
N ILE A 155 1.71 -26.08 9.56
CA ILE A 155 1.91 -26.63 10.89
C ILE A 155 0.55 -26.91 11.49
N LYS A 156 0.34 -28.10 12.06
CA LYS A 156 -0.92 -28.47 12.72
C LYS A 156 -0.72 -28.81 14.19
N ASN A 157 -1.65 -28.36 15.02
CA ASN A 157 -1.82 -28.71 16.43
C ASN A 157 -3.31 -29.03 16.67
N ASP A 158 -3.67 -30.26 17.04
CA ASP A 158 -5.03 -30.76 17.33
C ASP A 158 -6.15 -30.22 16.39
N GLU A 159 -6.63 -28.99 16.63
CA GLU A 159 -7.72 -28.30 15.89
C GLU A 159 -7.28 -27.05 15.09
N ARG A 160 -6.02 -26.62 15.19
CA ARG A 160 -5.48 -25.42 14.53
C ARG A 160 -4.50 -25.77 13.41
N GLU A 161 -4.68 -25.10 12.27
CA GLU A 161 -3.74 -25.11 11.15
C GLU A 161 -3.12 -23.72 11.01
N VAL A 162 -1.80 -23.67 10.87
CA VAL A 162 -1.04 -22.43 10.69
C VAL A 162 -0.27 -22.53 9.38
N TYR A 163 -0.46 -21.56 8.51
CA TYR A 163 0.06 -21.51 7.15
C TYR A 163 1.23 -20.53 7.04
N TYR A 164 2.27 -20.92 6.32
CA TYR A 164 3.43 -20.08 6.04
C TYR A 164 3.69 -20.09 4.54
N TYR A 165 3.91 -18.92 3.96
CA TYR A 165 4.01 -18.74 2.52
C TYR A 165 5.37 -18.16 2.16
N THR A 166 6.00 -18.69 1.12
CA THR A 166 7.24 -18.17 0.55
C THR A 166 7.37 -18.65 -0.89
N ARG A 167 8.39 -18.21 -1.63
CA ARG A 167 8.63 -18.64 -3.01
C ARG A 167 9.93 -19.44 -3.09
N ILE A 168 10.03 -20.33 -4.06
CA ILE A 168 11.24 -21.08 -4.36
C ILE A 168 11.57 -20.96 -5.85
N MET A 169 12.85 -20.91 -6.18
CA MET A 169 13.33 -20.91 -7.57
C MET A 169 14.63 -21.71 -7.63
N GLN A 170 14.84 -22.48 -8.69
CA GLN A 170 16.18 -23.00 -9.00
C GLN A 170 16.91 -22.02 -9.94
N PRO A 171 17.86 -21.20 -9.46
CA PRO A 171 18.56 -20.23 -10.29
C PRO A 171 19.52 -20.92 -11.28
N GLU A 172 19.67 -20.31 -12.47
CA GLU A 172 20.69 -20.64 -13.46
C GLU A 172 21.26 -19.35 -14.05
N GLY A 173 22.54 -19.09 -13.76
CA GLY A 173 23.26 -17.92 -14.28
C GLY A 173 22.92 -16.60 -13.58
N CYS A 174 22.40 -16.65 -12.35
CA CYS A 174 21.97 -15.46 -11.59
C CYS A 174 23.07 -14.87 -10.69
N ASN A 175 24.10 -15.66 -10.31
CA ASN A 175 25.21 -15.23 -9.43
C ASN A 175 24.73 -14.83 -8.03
N GLU A 176 23.74 -15.56 -7.52
CA GLU A 176 23.06 -15.30 -6.25
C GLU A 176 23.96 -15.34 -5.02
N GLU A 177 24.97 -16.22 -5.00
CA GLU A 177 25.95 -16.31 -3.91
C GLU A 177 26.86 -15.07 -3.87
N ASP A 178 27.48 -14.71 -5.00
CA ASP A 178 28.35 -13.53 -5.10
C ASP A 178 27.61 -12.22 -4.76
N ILE A 179 26.33 -12.11 -5.16
CA ILE A 179 25.52 -10.93 -4.89
C ILE A 179 25.14 -10.84 -3.40
N LEU A 180 24.74 -11.96 -2.79
CA LEU A 180 24.45 -12.00 -1.36
C LEU A 180 25.69 -11.65 -0.52
N ASP A 181 26.86 -12.20 -0.89
CA ASP A 181 28.13 -11.90 -0.24
C ASP A 181 28.47 -10.41 -0.30
N PHE A 182 28.24 -9.78 -1.46
CA PHE A 182 28.45 -8.34 -1.61
C PHE A 182 27.49 -7.51 -0.74
N ALA A 183 26.20 -7.86 -0.68
CA ALA A 183 25.25 -7.16 0.17
C ALA A 183 25.61 -7.29 1.66
N GLN A 184 25.98 -8.50 2.10
CA GLN A 184 26.47 -8.72 3.46
C GLN A 184 27.76 -7.95 3.76
N TYR A 185 28.68 -7.87 2.79
CA TYR A 185 29.88 -7.04 2.90
C TYR A 185 29.51 -5.57 3.07
N PHE A 186 28.61 -5.05 2.22
CA PHE A 186 28.17 -3.65 2.27
C PHE A 186 27.57 -3.33 3.64
N HIS A 187 26.59 -4.13 4.09
CA HIS A 187 25.92 -3.99 5.38
C HIS A 187 26.90 -4.00 6.56
N LYS A 188 27.76 -5.04 6.64
CA LYS A 188 28.76 -5.18 7.74
C LYS A 188 29.76 -4.03 7.73
N THR A 189 30.14 -3.54 6.55
CA THR A 189 31.08 -2.42 6.39
C THR A 189 30.44 -1.09 6.78
N ALA A 190 29.17 -0.87 6.44
CA ALA A 190 28.40 0.32 6.81
C ALA A 190 28.25 0.47 8.34
N LEU A 191 28.13 -0.65 9.06
CA LEU A 191 28.08 -0.70 10.54
C LEU A 191 29.46 -0.68 11.21
N SER A 192 30.56 -0.59 10.44
CA SER A 192 31.92 -0.64 10.98
C SER A 192 32.56 0.74 11.14
N ASP A 193 33.64 0.82 11.92
CA ASP A 193 34.42 2.06 12.09
C ASP A 193 35.15 2.51 10.80
N ASP A 194 35.27 1.65 9.79
CA ASP A 194 35.98 1.92 8.53
C ASP A 194 35.12 1.56 7.32
N ALA A 195 34.24 2.49 6.95
CA ALA A 195 33.36 2.37 5.78
C ALA A 195 33.95 2.96 4.48
N GLY A 196 35.24 3.33 4.46
CA GLY A 196 35.85 4.09 3.36
C GLY A 196 35.69 3.45 1.99
N ASP A 197 35.71 2.12 1.92
CA ASP A 197 35.61 1.36 0.68
C ASP A 197 34.23 1.47 0.01
N LEU A 198 33.17 1.78 0.78
CA LEU A 198 31.81 1.92 0.26
C LEU A 198 31.65 3.11 -0.69
N ALA A 199 32.55 4.10 -0.60
CA ALA A 199 32.59 5.26 -1.49
C ALA A 199 32.70 4.90 -2.99
N THR A 200 33.18 3.69 -3.29
CA THR A 200 33.33 3.20 -4.67
C THR A 200 32.04 2.64 -5.28
N TYR A 201 31.01 2.39 -4.46
CA TYR A 201 29.75 1.76 -4.87
C TYR A 201 28.54 2.70 -4.82
N ILE A 202 28.63 3.79 -4.04
CA ILE A 202 27.55 4.77 -3.90
C ILE A 202 27.70 5.92 -4.90
N GLU A 203 26.61 6.67 -5.10
CA GLU A 203 26.53 7.77 -6.08
C GLU A 203 26.04 9.07 -5.39
N PRO A 204 26.80 9.62 -4.42
CA PRO A 204 26.31 10.71 -3.58
C PRO A 204 25.94 11.94 -4.42
N ASP A 205 24.75 12.49 -4.17
CA ASP A 205 24.35 13.76 -4.76
C ASP A 205 25.15 14.90 -4.07
N PRO A 206 25.99 15.66 -4.82
CA PRO A 206 26.78 16.74 -4.24
C PRO A 206 25.94 17.90 -3.68
N TYR A 207 24.63 17.94 -3.97
CA TYR A 207 23.71 18.96 -3.49
C TYR A 207 22.93 18.53 -2.24
N THR A 208 22.96 17.24 -1.87
CA THR A 208 22.31 16.74 -0.65
C THR A 208 23.23 16.97 0.56
N THR A 209 22.81 17.87 1.45
CA THR A 209 23.50 18.17 2.72
C THR A 209 22.74 17.67 3.95
N SER A 210 21.76 16.78 3.75
CA SER A 210 20.94 16.25 4.83
C SER A 210 21.77 15.32 5.73
N GLU A 211 21.58 15.42 7.04
CA GLU A 211 22.09 14.47 8.04
C GLU A 211 20.92 13.62 8.56
N ASP A 212 20.08 13.16 7.64
CA ASP A 212 18.98 12.28 7.96
C ASP A 212 19.44 10.82 7.91
N LEU A 213 19.19 10.10 9.01
CA LEU A 213 19.45 8.67 9.14
C LEU A 213 18.18 7.82 8.98
N SER A 214 16.99 8.44 9.03
CA SER A 214 15.72 7.73 8.90
C SER A 214 15.50 7.18 7.50
N HIS A 215 16.06 7.85 6.48
CA HIS A 215 16.05 7.41 5.09
C HIS A 215 17.40 7.73 4.42
N VAL A 216 18.09 6.69 3.93
CA VAL A 216 19.43 6.79 3.32
C VAL A 216 19.46 5.99 2.03
N THR A 217 19.77 6.64 0.92
CA THR A 217 19.78 6.00 -0.41
C THR A 217 21.19 5.90 -0.98
N ILE A 218 21.31 5.29 -2.16
CA ILE A 218 22.57 5.28 -2.93
C ILE A 218 23.11 6.70 -3.20
N ASN A 219 22.25 7.72 -3.17
CA ASN A 219 22.60 9.12 -3.38
C ASN A 219 22.93 9.88 -2.10
N SER A 220 22.85 9.23 -0.93
CA SER A 220 23.28 9.82 0.33
C SER A 220 24.81 9.88 0.44
N SER A 221 25.30 10.72 1.35
CA SER A 221 26.74 10.82 1.62
C SER A 221 27.28 9.52 2.23
N LEU A 222 28.59 9.28 2.06
CA LEU A 222 29.26 8.14 2.71
C LEU A 222 29.06 8.16 4.24
N SER A 223 29.02 9.35 4.84
CA SER A 223 28.79 9.50 6.28
C SER A 223 27.43 8.94 6.68
N GLN A 224 26.36 9.25 5.95
CA GLN A 224 25.01 8.74 6.25
C GLN A 224 24.91 7.24 6.03
N VAL A 225 25.50 6.73 4.94
CA VAL A 225 25.59 5.28 4.68
C VAL A 225 26.26 4.57 5.86
N ALA A 226 27.34 5.16 6.39
CA ALA A 226 28.07 4.68 7.56
C ALA A 226 27.49 5.13 8.92
N TYR A 227 26.19 5.45 9.00
CA TYR A 227 25.48 5.86 10.23
C TYR A 227 25.97 7.16 10.91
N GLY A 228 26.89 7.90 10.30
CA GLY A 228 27.33 9.20 10.77
C GLY A 228 27.93 9.15 12.18
N THR A 229 27.28 9.85 13.12
CA THR A 229 27.66 9.87 14.53
C THR A 229 26.89 8.87 15.39
N PHE A 230 25.94 8.14 14.81
CA PHE A 230 25.13 7.16 15.52
C PHE A 230 25.99 5.97 15.94
N ASP A 231 25.92 5.59 17.23
CA ASP A 231 26.78 4.60 17.87
C ASP A 231 26.05 3.31 18.29
N GLY A 232 24.95 3.00 17.61
CA GLY A 232 24.18 1.78 17.84
C GLY A 232 24.88 0.50 17.36
N LYS A 233 24.41 -0.64 17.85
CA LYS A 233 24.94 -1.97 17.54
C LYS A 233 23.82 -2.92 17.15
N GLN A 234 24.08 -3.79 16.18
CA GLN A 234 23.12 -4.81 15.80
C GLN A 234 22.85 -5.80 16.94
N VAL A 235 21.57 -6.16 17.08
CA VAL A 235 21.07 -7.21 17.96
C VAL A 235 20.38 -8.28 17.11
N GLY A 236 20.74 -9.54 17.33
CA GLY A 236 20.19 -10.65 16.56
C GLY A 236 20.79 -10.76 15.15
N ASP A 237 20.26 -11.69 14.38
CA ASP A 237 20.68 -11.97 13.00
C ASP A 237 19.94 -11.07 12.01
N VAL A 238 20.54 -10.86 10.84
CA VAL A 238 19.89 -10.17 9.72
C VAL A 238 18.92 -11.13 9.03
N ARG A 239 17.67 -10.72 8.86
CA ARG A 239 16.69 -11.47 8.07
C ARG A 239 16.83 -11.08 6.61
N VAL A 240 17.08 -12.06 5.75
CA VAL A 240 17.33 -11.85 4.32
C VAL A 240 16.13 -12.28 3.50
N SER A 241 15.66 -11.39 2.62
CA SER A 241 14.63 -11.69 1.63
C SER A 241 15.13 -11.37 0.23
N LEU A 242 15.36 -12.37 -0.62
CA LEU A 242 15.55 -12.12 -2.05
C LEU A 242 14.17 -11.85 -2.67
N THR A 243 13.94 -10.68 -3.24
CA THR A 243 12.60 -10.24 -3.67
C THR A 243 12.37 -10.44 -5.17
N ASP A 244 13.44 -10.37 -5.96
CA ASP A 244 13.46 -10.69 -7.39
C ASP A 244 14.84 -11.26 -7.77
N ILE A 245 14.84 -12.36 -8.54
CA ILE A 245 16.06 -13.03 -9.00
C ILE A 245 16.04 -13.11 -10.52
N SER A 246 17.08 -12.60 -11.17
CA SER A 246 17.24 -12.69 -12.61
C SER A 246 18.70 -12.89 -13.01
N THR A 247 18.94 -13.22 -14.28
CA THR A 247 20.29 -13.31 -14.84
C THR A 247 20.99 -11.95 -15.01
N ASN A 248 20.29 -10.83 -14.75
CA ASN A 248 20.81 -9.47 -14.96
C ASN A 248 21.04 -8.74 -13.63
N TYR A 249 20.18 -8.96 -12.64
CA TYR A 249 20.27 -8.38 -11.30
C TYR A 249 19.53 -9.26 -10.30
N ILE A 250 19.82 -9.04 -9.01
CA ILE A 250 19.03 -9.55 -7.90
C ILE A 250 18.67 -8.35 -7.01
N THR A 251 17.43 -8.35 -6.54
CA THR A 251 16.96 -7.43 -5.50
C THR A 251 16.81 -8.21 -4.20
N LEU A 252 17.27 -7.62 -3.09
CA LEU A 252 17.14 -8.23 -1.77
C LEU A 252 16.96 -7.20 -0.66
N THR A 253 16.29 -7.61 0.40
CA THR A 253 15.98 -6.80 1.58
C THR A 253 16.62 -7.43 2.81
N PHE A 254 17.30 -6.62 3.62
CA PHE A 254 17.80 -6.99 4.95
C PHE A 254 16.98 -6.28 6.02
N ASN A 255 16.34 -7.05 6.90
CA ASN A 255 15.68 -6.52 8.09
C ASN A 255 16.50 -6.86 9.34
N TYR A 256 16.77 -5.87 10.19
CA TYR A 256 17.58 -6.04 11.40
C TYR A 256 17.22 -5.01 12.47
N LEU A 257 17.70 -5.26 13.69
CA LEU A 257 17.48 -4.41 14.85
C LEU A 257 18.80 -3.80 15.33
N LEU A 258 18.82 -2.49 15.57
CA LEU A 258 19.92 -1.82 16.26
C LEU A 258 19.53 -1.49 17.69
N THR A 259 20.49 -1.54 18.62
CA THR A 259 20.34 -1.04 19.98
C THR A 259 21.42 -0.01 20.29
N ARG A 260 21.06 1.02 21.06
CA ARG A 260 21.97 2.05 21.53
C ARG A 260 21.82 2.21 23.04
N LYS A 261 22.95 2.34 23.76
CA LYS A 261 22.93 2.67 25.17
C LYS A 261 22.90 4.18 25.36
N ASN A 262 21.92 4.67 26.09
CA ASN A 262 21.78 6.07 26.46
C ASN A 262 21.74 6.16 27.99
N ASP A 263 22.87 6.45 28.62
CA ASP A 263 23.09 6.29 30.07
C ASP A 263 22.75 4.87 30.58
N ASP A 264 21.76 4.74 31.47
CA ASP A 264 21.29 3.47 32.02
C ASP A 264 20.17 2.82 31.16
N LYS A 265 19.76 3.48 30.07
CA LYS A 265 18.62 3.09 29.22
C LYS A 265 19.12 2.48 27.91
N SER A 266 18.30 1.62 27.30
CA SER A 266 18.58 1.03 25.98
C SER A 266 17.51 1.45 25.00
N GLU A 267 17.90 2.10 23.92
CA GLU A 267 17.04 2.49 22.81
C GLU A 267 17.12 1.41 21.72
N TYR A 268 16.03 1.17 20.99
CA TYR A 268 15.96 0.20 19.89
C TYR A 268 15.48 0.84 18.61
N TYR A 269 15.95 0.31 17.48
CA TYR A 269 15.66 0.85 16.16
C TYR A 269 15.44 -0.30 15.18
N THR A 270 14.31 -0.30 14.47
CA THR A 270 14.07 -1.20 13.35
C THR A 270 14.73 -0.62 12.11
N CYS A 271 15.35 -1.47 11.30
CA CYS A 271 16.03 -1.07 10.08
C CYS A 271 15.70 -2.03 8.94
N SER A 272 15.53 -1.48 7.74
CA SER A 272 15.42 -2.22 6.49
C SER A 272 16.44 -1.68 5.49
N GLU A 273 17.18 -2.53 4.80
CA GLU A 273 18.05 -2.17 3.67
C GLU A 273 17.61 -2.94 2.41
N ASP A 274 17.17 -2.20 1.40
CA ASP A 274 16.86 -2.71 0.08
C ASP A 274 18.05 -2.51 -0.86
N PHE A 275 18.53 -3.59 -1.44
CA PHE A 275 19.62 -3.62 -2.41
C PHE A 275 19.10 -4.05 -3.76
N ARG A 276 19.63 -3.41 -4.81
CA ARG A 276 19.55 -3.93 -6.18
C ARG A 276 20.94 -4.04 -6.76
N ILE A 277 21.38 -5.25 -7.05
CA ILE A 277 22.77 -5.53 -7.40
C ILE A 277 22.85 -6.29 -8.72
N ARG A 278 23.79 -5.88 -9.58
CA ARG A 278 24.14 -6.59 -10.81
C ARG A 278 25.56 -7.11 -10.75
N TYR A 279 25.70 -8.40 -11.07
CA TYR A 279 26.97 -9.04 -11.26
C TYR A 279 27.39 -9.03 -12.74
N THR A 280 28.68 -8.80 -13.01
CA THR A 280 29.31 -9.03 -14.31
C THR A 280 30.67 -9.71 -14.09
N ALA A 281 31.21 -10.35 -15.12
CA ALA A 281 32.54 -10.97 -15.03
C ALA A 281 33.67 -9.98 -14.67
N ASP A 282 33.46 -8.68 -14.89
CA ASP A 282 34.46 -7.64 -14.61
C ASP A 282 34.29 -7.00 -13.22
N ARG A 283 33.03 -6.81 -12.74
CA ARG A 283 32.73 -6.16 -11.46
C ARG A 283 31.27 -6.37 -11.00
N ILE A 284 31.03 -6.06 -9.73
CA ILE A 284 29.70 -5.91 -9.12
C ILE A 284 29.27 -4.45 -9.18
N TYR A 285 27.99 -4.20 -9.47
CA TYR A 285 27.36 -2.88 -9.47
C TYR A 285 26.23 -2.84 -8.46
N LEU A 286 26.28 -1.90 -7.52
CA LEU A 286 25.13 -1.49 -6.72
C LEU A 286 24.30 -0.52 -7.57
N LEU A 287 23.13 -0.98 -8.02
CA LEU A 287 22.25 -0.21 -8.91
C LEU A 287 21.25 0.64 -8.12
N ALA A 288 20.84 0.17 -6.95
CA ALA A 288 20.03 0.91 -6.00
C ALA A 288 20.35 0.43 -4.59
N TYR A 289 20.24 1.36 -3.64
CA TYR A 289 20.34 1.14 -2.20
C TYR A 289 19.34 2.09 -1.55
N ASP A 290 18.53 1.56 -0.64
CA ASP A 290 17.57 2.32 0.17
C ASP A 290 17.54 1.72 1.57
N ARG A 291 17.81 2.53 2.59
CA ARG A 291 17.76 2.13 3.99
C ARG A 291 16.77 3.00 4.74
N THR A 292 15.84 2.35 5.45
CA THR A 292 15.02 3.01 6.47
C THR A 292 15.49 2.66 7.89
N MET A 293 15.32 3.60 8.81
CA MET A 293 15.62 3.43 10.23
C MET A 293 14.59 4.17 11.09
N GLU A 294 13.93 3.46 11.98
CA GLU A 294 12.91 4.03 12.87
C GLU A 294 13.18 3.64 14.31
N GLN A 295 13.08 4.62 15.22
CA GLN A 295 13.21 4.39 16.66
C GLN A 295 11.92 3.76 17.21
N LEU A 296 12.05 2.71 18.01
CA LEU A 296 10.97 2.19 18.85
C LEU A 296 10.84 3.07 20.10
N LEU A 297 9.63 3.55 20.36
CA LEU A 297 9.36 4.40 21.51
C LEU A 297 8.93 3.58 22.73
N ASP A 298 9.48 3.95 23.87
CA ASP A 298 9.16 3.50 25.22
C ASP A 298 9.19 4.68 26.23
N GLU A 299 8.91 4.42 27.51
CA GLU A 299 8.99 5.41 28.61
C GLU A 299 10.33 6.17 28.64
N ASP A 300 11.39 5.53 28.16
CA ASP A 300 12.76 5.97 28.34
C ASP A 300 13.29 6.81 27.16
N SER A 301 12.68 6.63 26.00
CA SER A 301 13.04 7.22 24.71
C SER A 301 12.42 8.59 24.41
N VAL A 302 11.25 8.89 24.99
CA VAL A 302 10.49 10.11 24.69
C VAL A 302 11.07 11.28 25.46
N VAL A 303 11.54 12.31 24.73
CA VAL A 303 12.17 13.48 25.34
C VAL A 303 11.29 14.70 25.16
N ILE A 304 10.84 15.29 26.26
CA ILE A 304 10.04 16.52 26.25
C ILE A 304 10.82 17.65 26.90
N LYS A 305 11.01 18.73 26.15
CA LYS A 305 11.74 19.92 26.61
C LYS A 305 10.96 21.18 26.24
N ASN A 306 10.57 21.96 27.25
CA ASN A 306 9.65 23.09 27.10
C ASN A 306 8.31 22.62 26.50
N ASN A 307 7.98 23.09 25.30
CA ASN A 307 6.81 22.67 24.52
C ASN A 307 7.18 21.76 23.33
N LEU A 308 8.41 21.25 23.28
CA LEU A 308 8.87 20.38 22.19
C LEU A 308 8.86 18.93 22.66
N LEU A 309 8.08 18.11 21.96
CA LEU A 309 8.06 16.65 22.09
C LEU A 309 8.95 16.06 20.99
N ASN A 310 10.05 15.40 21.38
CA ASN A 310 10.96 14.72 20.47
C ASN A 310 10.66 13.23 20.45
N ILE A 311 10.40 12.70 19.25
CA ILE A 311 10.01 11.31 18.99
C ILE A 311 11.13 10.51 18.30
N GLY A 312 12.34 11.09 18.21
CA GLY A 312 13.54 10.40 17.76
C GLY A 312 13.69 10.33 16.24
N ILE A 313 14.36 9.27 15.77
CA ILE A 313 14.60 9.01 14.35
C ILE A 313 13.37 8.31 13.78
N THR A 314 12.71 8.94 12.81
CA THR A 314 11.58 8.40 12.05
C THR A 314 11.39 9.23 10.79
N ASP A 315 10.62 8.73 9.82
CA ASP A 315 10.22 9.54 8.65
C ASP A 315 9.53 10.84 9.12
N PRO A 316 9.95 12.03 8.63
CA PRO A 316 9.31 13.30 8.97
C PRO A 316 7.81 13.39 8.62
N ASN A 317 7.32 12.57 7.69
CA ASN A 317 5.91 12.48 7.29
C ASN A 317 5.09 11.60 8.24
N VAL A 318 5.16 11.88 9.54
CA VAL A 318 4.45 11.12 10.58
C VAL A 318 2.94 11.32 10.45
N GLN A 319 2.16 10.24 10.56
CA GLN A 319 0.72 10.36 10.71
C GLN A 319 0.37 10.85 12.13
N TYR A 320 -0.34 11.97 12.22
CA TYR A 320 -0.77 12.52 13.50
C TYR A 320 -2.06 13.33 13.39
N LEU A 321 -2.78 13.46 14.50
CA LEU A 321 -3.87 14.41 14.69
C LEU A 321 -3.67 15.15 16.03
N SER A 322 -4.16 16.38 16.12
CA SER A 322 -4.15 17.17 17.34
C SER A 322 -5.52 17.76 17.63
N ASN A 323 -5.77 18.12 18.89
CA ASN A 323 -6.91 18.96 19.22
C ASN A 323 -6.73 20.39 18.68
N GLU A 324 -7.81 21.18 18.65
CA GLU A 324 -7.81 22.56 18.14
C GLU A 324 -6.90 23.49 18.95
N THR A 325 -6.74 23.22 20.25
CA THR A 325 -5.89 24.03 21.14
C THR A 325 -4.39 23.72 21.05
N GLY A 326 -4.01 22.65 20.36
CA GLY A 326 -2.62 22.20 20.23
C GLY A 326 -1.99 21.73 21.55
N THR A 327 -2.81 21.30 22.50
CA THR A 327 -2.39 20.79 23.82
C THR A 327 -2.35 19.25 23.87
N ILE A 328 -2.99 18.58 22.91
CA ILE A 328 -2.99 17.13 22.74
C ILE A 328 -2.58 16.80 21.31
N VAL A 329 -1.69 15.83 21.15
CA VAL A 329 -1.31 15.25 19.86
C VAL A 329 -1.27 13.74 19.95
N SER A 330 -1.85 13.06 18.97
CA SER A 330 -1.79 11.61 18.80
C SER A 330 -1.10 11.28 17.50
N PHE A 331 -0.17 10.34 17.52
CA PHE A 331 0.70 10.05 16.38
C PHE A 331 1.09 8.58 16.30
N VAL A 332 1.29 8.11 15.07
CA VAL A 332 1.69 6.74 14.76
C VAL A 332 3.18 6.69 14.46
N GLN A 333 3.89 5.75 15.07
CA GLN A 333 5.30 5.49 14.79
C GLN A 333 5.57 4.00 14.91
N ASN A 334 6.19 3.40 13.89
CA ASN A 334 6.62 2.00 13.88
C ASN A 334 5.50 1.01 14.32
N GLY A 335 4.31 1.16 13.70
CA GLY A 335 3.13 0.33 13.99
C GLY A 335 2.44 0.57 15.33
N SER A 336 2.90 1.54 16.13
CA SER A 336 2.36 1.86 17.45
C SER A 336 1.70 3.24 17.47
N LEU A 337 0.65 3.39 18.29
CA LEU A 337 -0.10 4.64 18.46
C LEU A 337 0.15 5.24 19.83
N TYR A 338 0.53 6.51 19.84
CA TYR A 338 0.79 7.27 21.05
C TYR A 338 -0.08 8.53 21.13
N GLU A 339 -0.36 8.97 22.36
CA GLU A 339 -0.98 10.26 22.67
C GLU A 339 -0.13 11.02 23.69
N TYR A 340 0.23 12.26 23.38
CA TYR A 340 0.79 13.19 24.36
C TYR A 340 -0.21 14.27 24.71
N ASN A 341 -0.58 14.32 26.00
CA ASN A 341 -1.39 15.38 26.59
C ASN A 341 -0.49 16.30 27.42
N GLN A 342 -0.26 17.52 26.92
CA GLN A 342 0.60 18.52 27.56
C GLN A 342 0.01 19.03 28.88
N THR A 343 -1.32 19.16 28.96
CA THR A 343 -2.03 19.68 30.13
C THR A 343 -1.88 18.73 31.32
N ASP A 344 -2.08 17.44 31.08
CA ASP A 344 -1.96 16.40 32.11
C ASP A 344 -0.51 15.93 32.31
N ARG A 345 0.38 16.26 31.35
CA ARG A 345 1.78 15.84 31.28
C ARG A 345 1.89 14.31 31.24
N LYS A 346 1.10 13.71 30.36
CA LYS A 346 1.02 12.27 30.17
C LYS A 346 1.36 11.90 28.75
N MET A 347 2.28 10.96 28.60
CA MET A 347 2.53 10.22 27.37
C MET A 347 1.83 8.86 27.52
N LYS A 348 0.94 8.54 26.59
CA LYS A 348 0.20 7.29 26.59
C LYS A 348 0.56 6.47 25.36
N GLU A 349 0.82 5.20 25.57
CA GLU A 349 0.85 4.20 24.51
C GLU A 349 -0.56 3.61 24.39
N ILE A 350 -1.30 4.05 23.37
CA ILE A 350 -2.70 3.70 23.14
C ILE A 350 -2.80 2.30 22.55
N PHE A 351 -1.92 2.00 21.60
CA PHE A 351 -1.83 0.70 20.95
C PHE A 351 -0.38 0.36 20.61
N THR A 352 0.05 -0.86 20.92
CA THR A 352 1.28 -1.45 20.38
C THR A 352 1.20 -2.97 20.43
N PHE A 353 1.91 -3.63 19.51
CA PHE A 353 2.28 -5.04 19.68
C PHE A 353 3.63 -5.22 20.38
N VAL A 354 4.46 -4.17 20.43
CA VAL A 354 5.87 -4.26 20.84
C VAL A 354 5.99 -4.10 22.36
N ASP A 355 5.97 -5.22 23.09
CA ASP A 355 6.36 -5.25 24.50
C ASP A 355 7.85 -5.59 24.71
N ASN A 356 8.42 -6.33 23.76
CA ASN A 356 9.80 -6.78 23.72
C ASN A 356 10.36 -6.57 22.31
N PRO A 357 11.21 -5.54 22.10
CA PRO A 357 11.73 -5.21 20.78
C PRO A 357 12.65 -6.29 20.19
N THR A 358 13.09 -7.27 20.98
CA THR A 358 13.93 -8.37 20.50
C THR A 358 13.15 -9.62 20.07
N ASP A 359 11.82 -9.66 20.30
CA ASP A 359 10.96 -10.72 19.76
C ASP A 359 10.47 -10.31 18.36
N SER A 360 10.98 -11.02 17.36
CA SER A 360 10.74 -10.73 15.95
C SER A 360 9.27 -10.74 15.53
N ARG A 361 8.43 -11.51 16.22
CA ARG A 361 6.97 -11.54 15.98
C ARG A 361 6.33 -10.21 16.26
N LEU A 362 6.81 -9.50 17.28
CA LEU A 362 6.19 -8.27 17.76
C LEU A 362 6.60 -7.06 16.93
N THR A 363 7.84 -7.08 16.43
CA THR A 363 8.37 -6.08 15.50
C THR A 363 8.15 -6.46 14.04
N TYR A 364 7.21 -7.36 13.73
CA TYR A 364 6.90 -7.73 12.36
C TYR A 364 6.10 -6.60 11.72
N ASP A 365 6.80 -5.84 10.86
CA ASP A 365 6.29 -4.66 10.16
C ASP A 365 5.43 -5.06 8.96
N GLN A 366 4.28 -5.69 9.25
CA GLN A 366 3.24 -6.00 8.27
C GLN A 366 1.87 -5.54 8.78
N HIS A 367 1.83 -4.41 9.48
CA HIS A 367 0.60 -3.74 9.88
C HIS A 367 0.84 -2.23 9.96
N GLN A 368 -0.24 -1.47 9.97
CA GLN A 368 -0.23 -0.03 10.15
C GLN A 368 -1.38 0.38 11.06
N VAL A 369 -1.25 1.58 11.62
CA VAL A 369 -2.35 2.24 12.34
C VAL A 369 -2.81 3.42 11.51
N LEU A 370 -4.12 3.60 11.38
CA LEU A 370 -4.73 4.78 10.76
C LEU A 370 -5.56 5.52 11.80
N LEU A 371 -5.20 6.78 12.05
CA LEU A 371 -6.02 7.72 12.82
C LEU A 371 -7.23 8.16 12.00
N LEU A 372 -8.45 7.99 12.55
CA LEU A 372 -9.68 8.42 11.88
C LEU A 372 -10.09 9.82 12.29
N ASN A 373 -10.08 10.11 13.59
CA ASN A 373 -10.47 11.40 14.17
C ASN A 373 -9.76 11.63 15.52
N ILE A 374 -9.94 12.82 16.09
CA ILE A 374 -9.62 13.12 17.50
C ILE A 374 -10.50 14.27 17.97
N ASP A 375 -11.00 14.19 19.20
CA ASP A 375 -11.76 15.28 19.83
C ASP A 375 -10.90 16.16 20.77
N GLU A 376 -11.51 17.18 21.36
CA GLU A 376 -10.80 18.10 22.26
C GLU A 376 -10.23 17.44 23.52
N SER A 377 -10.76 16.29 23.93
CA SER A 377 -10.33 15.52 25.10
C SER A 377 -9.23 14.50 24.80
N GLY A 378 -8.97 14.22 23.52
CA GLY A 378 -8.10 13.12 23.07
C GLY A 378 -8.83 11.82 22.79
N THR A 379 -10.17 11.78 22.94
CA THR A 379 -10.97 10.63 22.53
C THR A 379 -10.87 10.49 21.01
N MET A 380 -10.65 9.27 20.52
CA MET A 380 -10.40 9.03 19.10
C MET A 380 -10.89 7.65 18.64
N ASP A 381 -11.22 7.58 17.36
CA ASP A 381 -11.35 6.32 16.63
C ASP A 381 -10.11 6.10 15.76
N TYR A 382 -9.64 4.85 15.74
CA TYR A 382 -8.48 4.46 14.96
C TYR A 382 -8.62 3.03 14.46
N VAL A 383 -7.86 2.70 13.43
CA VAL A 383 -7.84 1.38 12.82
C VAL A 383 -6.45 0.79 12.90
N VAL A 384 -6.33 -0.47 13.28
CA VAL A 384 -5.12 -1.27 13.07
C VAL A 384 -5.41 -2.20 11.91
N TYR A 385 -4.61 -2.16 10.84
CA TYR A 385 -4.84 -3.00 9.67
C TYR A 385 -3.57 -3.69 9.19
N GLY A 386 -3.75 -4.85 8.55
CA GLY A 386 -2.66 -5.76 8.20
C GLY A 386 -2.66 -7.02 9.05
N TYR A 387 -1.48 -7.62 9.19
CA TYR A 387 -1.24 -8.82 9.97
C TYR A 387 -1.19 -8.50 11.47
N MET A 388 -2.01 -9.19 12.26
CA MET A 388 -2.04 -9.00 13.71
C MET A 388 -0.94 -9.83 14.37
N ASN A 389 0.06 -9.16 14.96
CA ASN A 389 1.25 -9.79 15.53
C ASN A 389 0.98 -10.60 16.80
N SER A 390 -0.06 -10.26 17.55
CA SER A 390 -0.46 -10.95 18.78
C SER A 390 -1.93 -10.68 19.14
N GLY A 391 -2.37 -11.18 20.30
CA GLY A 391 -3.74 -11.00 20.79
C GLY A 391 -4.74 -12.01 20.20
N ASN A 392 -6.04 -11.73 20.35
CA ASN A 392 -7.11 -12.65 19.90
C ASN A 392 -7.11 -12.92 18.40
N HIS A 393 -6.54 -11.99 17.62
CA HIS A 393 -6.46 -12.05 16.17
C HIS A 393 -5.08 -12.47 15.66
N GLU A 394 -4.16 -12.93 16.53
CA GLU A 394 -2.80 -13.33 16.14
C GLU A 394 -2.80 -14.23 14.88
N GLY A 395 -2.05 -13.83 13.86
CA GLY A 395 -1.95 -14.56 12.60
C GLY A 395 -3.10 -14.31 11.61
N GLN A 396 -4.03 -13.40 11.91
CA GLN A 396 -5.06 -12.96 10.97
C GLN A 396 -4.60 -11.68 10.27
N CYS A 397 -4.92 -11.56 8.97
CA CYS A 397 -4.84 -10.30 8.24
C CYS A 397 -6.23 -9.66 8.20
N GLY A 398 -6.31 -8.35 8.42
CA GLY A 398 -7.60 -7.68 8.47
C GLY A 398 -7.54 -6.20 8.82
N ILE A 399 -8.70 -5.65 9.15
CA ILE A 399 -8.93 -4.27 9.56
C ILE A 399 -9.63 -4.32 10.91
N ASN A 400 -8.98 -3.81 11.95
CA ASN A 400 -9.50 -3.79 13.31
C ASN A 400 -9.84 -2.36 13.74
N LEU A 401 -11.11 -2.07 13.95
CA LEU A 401 -11.59 -0.76 14.38
C LEU A 401 -11.61 -0.66 15.91
N PHE A 402 -11.02 0.40 16.44
CA PHE A 402 -10.98 0.70 17.86
C PHE A 402 -11.57 2.08 18.17
N HIS A 403 -12.24 2.16 19.31
CA HIS A 403 -12.61 3.41 19.97
C HIS A 403 -11.75 3.58 21.23
N TYR A 404 -11.05 4.71 21.37
CA TYR A 404 -10.32 5.05 22.58
C TYR A 404 -11.00 6.19 23.34
N ASP A 405 -11.37 5.90 24.58
CA ASP A 405 -11.95 6.84 25.53
C ASP A 405 -10.84 7.43 26.41
N ALA A 406 -10.51 8.69 26.17
CA ALA A 406 -9.41 9.38 26.89
C ALA A 406 -9.73 9.65 28.37
N ILE A 407 -11.01 9.65 28.76
CA ILE A 407 -11.45 9.89 30.14
C ILE A 407 -11.28 8.61 30.97
N ASN A 408 -11.65 7.47 30.40
CA ASN A 408 -11.54 6.17 31.05
C ASN A 408 -10.17 5.50 30.84
N ASP A 409 -9.38 6.00 29.89
CA ASP A 409 -8.08 5.47 29.48
C ASP A 409 -8.18 3.99 29.05
N VAL A 410 -9.14 3.73 28.16
CA VAL A 410 -9.42 2.40 27.63
C VAL A 410 -9.64 2.48 26.12
N SER A 411 -8.93 1.62 25.38
CA SER A 411 -9.22 1.33 23.99
C SER A 411 -10.09 0.08 23.87
N THR A 412 -11.19 0.18 23.13
CA THR A 412 -12.19 -0.87 22.95
C THR A 412 -12.31 -1.24 21.48
N GLU A 413 -12.05 -2.50 21.18
CA GLU A 413 -12.28 -3.09 19.87
C GLU A 413 -13.78 -3.07 19.52
N GLN A 414 -14.11 -2.48 18.38
CA GLN A 414 -15.48 -2.35 17.88
C GLN A 414 -15.84 -3.48 16.91
N VAL A 415 -14.96 -3.78 15.95
CA VAL A 415 -15.16 -4.80 14.92
C VAL A 415 -13.82 -5.20 14.28
N PHE A 416 -13.68 -6.49 13.95
CA PHE A 416 -12.57 -7.00 13.16
C PHE A 416 -13.07 -7.51 11.79
N ILE A 417 -12.53 -6.96 10.71
CA ILE A 417 -12.82 -7.36 9.33
C ILE A 417 -11.65 -8.19 8.81
N THR A 418 -11.82 -9.50 8.67
CA THR A 418 -10.77 -10.39 8.16
C THR A 418 -10.70 -10.40 6.63
N THR A 419 -9.48 -10.52 6.10
CA THR A 419 -9.18 -10.65 4.66
C THR A 419 -8.23 -11.83 4.41
N SER A 420 -8.26 -12.35 3.18
CA SER A 420 -7.30 -13.33 2.67
C SER A 420 -6.14 -12.69 1.89
N SER A 421 -6.09 -11.36 1.75
CA SER A 421 -4.98 -10.64 1.13
C SER A 421 -3.83 -10.43 2.12
N SER A 422 -2.58 -10.42 1.62
CA SER A 422 -1.42 -10.03 2.43
C SER A 422 -1.52 -8.56 2.87
N TYR A 423 -0.77 -8.16 3.89
CA TYR A 423 -0.70 -6.76 4.32
C TYR A 423 -0.29 -5.84 3.17
N GLN A 424 0.68 -6.23 2.34
CA GLN A 424 1.15 -5.39 1.23
C GLN A 424 0.00 -5.09 0.24
N ILE A 425 -0.81 -6.09 -0.10
CA ILE A 425 -1.97 -5.91 -0.98
C ILE A 425 -3.05 -5.10 -0.27
N LEU A 426 -3.35 -5.42 0.99
CA LEU A 426 -4.33 -4.68 1.77
C LEU A 426 -3.96 -3.20 1.93
N ASN A 427 -2.67 -2.90 2.14
CA ASN A 427 -2.13 -1.55 2.31
C ASN A 427 -2.20 -0.75 1.02
N ALA A 428 -1.83 -1.36 -0.11
CA ALA A 428 -1.89 -0.69 -1.41
C ALA A 428 -3.33 -0.46 -1.90
N ASN A 429 -4.25 -1.36 -1.57
CA ASN A 429 -5.69 -1.22 -1.83
C ASN A 429 -6.45 -0.59 -0.64
N PHE A 430 -5.75 -0.08 0.38
CA PHE A 430 -6.40 0.34 1.60
C PHE A 430 -7.28 1.54 1.31
N SER A 431 -8.57 1.42 1.59
CA SER A 431 -9.50 2.47 1.18
C SER A 431 -9.41 3.69 2.07
N GLU A 432 -9.51 4.86 1.43
CA GLU A 432 -9.72 6.13 2.11
C GLU A 432 -11.10 6.22 2.79
N LEU A 433 -12.10 5.41 2.37
CA LEU A 433 -13.45 5.44 2.95
C LEU A 433 -13.53 4.52 4.17
N LEU A 434 -13.43 5.14 5.34
CA LEU A 434 -13.72 4.58 6.66
C LEU A 434 -14.52 5.63 7.42
N TYR A 435 -15.79 5.35 7.69
CA TYR A 435 -16.66 6.33 8.35
C TYR A 435 -17.57 5.67 9.36
N GLU A 436 -17.46 6.08 10.62
CA GLU A 436 -18.39 5.73 11.69
C GLU A 436 -19.37 6.88 11.92
N THR A 437 -20.67 6.58 11.92
CA THR A 437 -21.72 7.55 12.20
C THR A 437 -21.93 7.72 13.70
N ALA A 438 -22.60 8.81 14.11
CA ALA A 438 -22.99 9.02 15.50
C ALA A 438 -23.94 7.93 16.06
N ASP A 439 -24.57 7.12 15.20
CA ASP A 439 -25.46 6.03 15.57
C ASP A 439 -24.76 4.65 15.60
N ASN A 440 -23.42 4.62 15.55
CA ASN A 440 -22.55 3.43 15.49
C ASN A 440 -22.81 2.55 14.25
N ASP A 441 -23.10 3.19 13.11
CA ASP A 441 -23.03 2.53 11.81
C ASP A 441 -21.65 2.80 11.20
N PHE A 442 -21.03 1.77 10.64
CA PHE A 442 -19.70 1.86 10.06
C PHE A 442 -19.72 1.52 8.58
N TYR A 443 -19.08 2.37 7.78
CA TYR A 443 -18.93 2.22 6.35
C TYR A 443 -17.47 2.04 5.99
N ILE A 444 -17.20 1.09 5.11
CA ILE A 444 -15.87 0.85 4.56
C ILE A 444 -15.96 0.47 3.10
N MET A 445 -15.08 1.03 2.28
CA MET A 445 -14.89 0.57 0.91
C MET A 445 -13.75 -0.46 0.89
N VAL A 446 -13.98 -1.62 0.28
CA VAL A 446 -12.96 -2.66 0.12
C VAL A 446 -13.02 -3.14 -1.32
N ASN A 447 -11.98 -2.90 -2.10
CA ASN A 447 -11.85 -3.35 -3.48
C ASN A 447 -13.11 -3.04 -4.33
N GLY A 448 -13.51 -1.77 -4.38
CA GLY A 448 -14.70 -1.32 -5.12
C GLY A 448 -16.05 -1.73 -4.52
N THR A 449 -16.07 -2.30 -3.31
CA THR A 449 -17.28 -2.69 -2.60
C THR A 449 -17.51 -1.82 -1.36
N LEU A 450 -18.59 -1.03 -1.35
CA LEU A 450 -19.01 -0.29 -0.17
C LEU A 450 -19.79 -1.21 0.76
N LEU A 451 -19.22 -1.47 1.92
CA LEU A 451 -19.81 -2.24 3.00
C LEU A 451 -20.40 -1.31 4.05
N TYR A 452 -21.54 -1.72 4.58
CA TYR A 452 -22.18 -1.16 5.75
C TYR A 452 -22.18 -2.20 6.85
N MET A 453 -21.93 -1.76 8.08
CA MET A 453 -21.98 -2.58 9.28
C MET A 453 -22.68 -1.81 10.39
N SER A 454 -23.72 -2.40 11.00
CA SER A 454 -24.25 -1.86 12.25
C SER A 454 -23.44 -2.43 13.41
N LEU A 455 -22.70 -1.59 14.15
CA LEU A 455 -21.92 -2.05 15.30
C LEU A 455 -22.79 -2.35 16.54
N ASN A 456 -24.03 -1.86 16.52
CA ASN A 456 -25.05 -2.16 17.52
C ASN A 456 -25.70 -3.55 17.29
N GLU A 457 -26.07 -3.86 16.04
CA GLU A 457 -26.75 -5.12 15.69
C GLU A 457 -25.80 -6.23 15.22
N LEU A 458 -24.54 -5.90 14.93
CA LEU A 458 -23.53 -6.77 14.31
C LEU A 458 -24.01 -7.37 12.99
N THR A 459 -24.77 -6.58 12.22
CA THR A 459 -25.25 -6.95 10.89
C THR A 459 -24.44 -6.24 9.81
N THR A 460 -24.22 -6.92 8.69
CA THR A 460 -23.44 -6.38 7.57
C THR A 460 -24.24 -6.42 6.28
N LYS A 461 -23.94 -5.48 5.38
CA LYS A 461 -24.59 -5.36 4.08
C LYS A 461 -23.64 -4.76 3.06
N GLU A 462 -23.54 -5.38 1.89
CA GLU A 462 -22.98 -4.76 0.70
C GLU A 462 -23.98 -3.72 0.17
N LEU A 463 -23.57 -2.46 0.12
CA LEU A 463 -24.38 -1.37 -0.42
C LEU A 463 -24.13 -1.17 -1.92
N MET A 464 -22.88 -1.29 -2.35
CA MET A 464 -22.44 -1.17 -3.74
C MET A 464 -21.25 -2.10 -3.96
N THR A 465 -21.07 -2.62 -5.18
CA THR A 465 -20.01 -3.55 -5.57
C THR A 465 -19.50 -3.22 -6.97
N GLY A 466 -18.22 -3.47 -7.24
CA GLY A 466 -17.66 -3.36 -8.58
C GLY A 466 -17.49 -1.92 -9.07
N LEU A 467 -17.17 -1.00 -8.15
CA LEU A 467 -16.73 0.34 -8.50
C LEU A 467 -15.23 0.32 -8.81
N ASP A 468 -14.85 0.70 -10.01
CA ASP A 468 -13.46 0.97 -10.39
C ASP A 468 -13.00 2.33 -9.83
N ASP A 469 -11.69 2.57 -9.71
CA ASP A 469 -11.12 3.77 -9.09
C ASP A 469 -11.58 5.06 -9.80
N ALA A 470 -11.75 5.00 -11.12
CA ALA A 470 -12.25 6.12 -11.92
C ALA A 470 -13.73 6.45 -11.70
N GLN A 471 -14.51 5.55 -11.07
CA GLN A 471 -15.94 5.70 -10.91
C GLN A 471 -16.34 6.45 -9.64
N TYR A 472 -15.47 6.56 -8.64
CA TYR A 472 -15.83 7.13 -7.34
C TYR A 472 -14.78 8.07 -6.76
N ALA A 473 -15.20 8.88 -5.80
CA ALA A 473 -14.33 9.74 -4.99
C ALA A 473 -14.89 9.84 -3.56
N VAL A 474 -13.99 9.96 -2.58
CA VAL A 474 -14.31 10.02 -1.16
C VAL A 474 -13.90 11.39 -0.60
N SER A 475 -14.70 11.97 0.30
CA SER A 475 -14.33 13.24 0.94
C SER A 475 -13.16 13.10 1.92
N GLY A 476 -12.43 14.18 2.16
CA GLY A 476 -11.35 14.20 3.14
C GLY A 476 -11.80 13.91 4.58
N SER A 477 -13.05 14.26 4.92
CA SER A 477 -13.68 13.84 6.19
C SER A 477 -14.17 12.38 6.18
N ARG A 478 -14.10 11.71 5.03
CA ARG A 478 -14.62 10.36 4.74
C ARG A 478 -16.14 10.23 4.80
N ARG A 479 -16.86 11.31 5.11
CA ARG A 479 -18.33 11.33 5.25
C ARG A 479 -19.08 11.19 3.94
N TYR A 480 -18.54 11.71 2.83
CA TYR A 480 -19.23 11.74 1.55
C TYR A 480 -18.57 10.81 0.54
N LEU A 481 -19.40 10.06 -0.17
CA LEU A 481 -19.00 9.24 -1.32
C LEU A 481 -19.72 9.76 -2.56
N ALA A 482 -18.96 10.09 -3.60
CA ALA A 482 -19.48 10.39 -4.92
C ALA A 482 -19.19 9.23 -5.87
N TRP A 483 -20.13 8.82 -6.72
CA TRP A 483 -19.89 7.76 -7.71
C TRP A 483 -20.72 7.90 -8.99
N MET A 484 -20.34 7.14 -10.01
CA MET A 484 -21.06 6.96 -11.28
C MET A 484 -21.42 5.48 -11.50
N ASP A 485 -22.50 5.23 -12.23
CA ASP A 485 -22.85 3.87 -12.67
C ASP A 485 -22.03 3.45 -13.91
N GLU A 486 -21.63 4.42 -14.74
CA GLU A 486 -20.77 4.22 -15.90
C GLU A 486 -19.28 4.25 -15.54
N ALA A 487 -18.45 3.55 -16.33
CA ALA A 487 -17.04 3.32 -16.03
C ALA A 487 -16.15 4.58 -16.04
N THR A 488 -16.45 5.57 -16.91
CA THR A 488 -15.50 6.69 -17.14
C THR A 488 -16.14 8.07 -17.10
N VAL A 489 -17.35 8.21 -17.63
CA VAL A 489 -18.14 9.45 -17.61
C VAL A 489 -19.63 9.12 -17.60
N ALA A 490 -20.43 9.94 -16.93
CA ALA A 490 -21.86 9.69 -16.73
C ALA A 490 -22.70 10.95 -16.95
N GLU A 491 -24.00 10.79 -17.24
CA GLU A 491 -24.93 11.93 -17.21
C GLU A 491 -25.27 12.38 -15.78
N VAL A 492 -25.03 11.51 -14.80
CA VAL A 492 -25.36 11.72 -13.39
C VAL A 492 -24.19 11.28 -12.52
N ILE A 493 -23.82 12.11 -11.55
CA ILE A 493 -22.96 11.70 -10.43
C ILE A 493 -23.86 11.63 -9.20
N HIS A 494 -23.83 10.49 -8.51
CA HIS A 494 -24.51 10.29 -7.25
C HIS A 494 -23.61 10.70 -6.09
N ILE A 495 -24.17 11.28 -5.05
CA ILE A 495 -23.46 11.61 -3.81
C ILE A 495 -24.26 11.08 -2.63
N MET A 496 -23.62 10.34 -1.74
CA MET A 496 -24.17 9.84 -0.49
C MET A 496 -23.50 10.53 0.70
N ASP A 497 -24.32 10.99 1.63
CA ASP A 497 -23.90 11.41 2.97
C ASP A 497 -23.99 10.20 3.90
N LEU A 498 -22.86 9.59 4.25
CA LEU A 498 -22.81 8.35 5.04
C LEU A 498 -23.32 8.55 6.47
N GLU A 499 -23.21 9.77 7.02
CA GLU A 499 -23.78 10.11 8.33
C GLU A 499 -25.29 9.95 8.37
N THR A 500 -25.98 10.27 7.27
CA THR A 500 -27.44 10.27 7.21
C THR A 500 -28.01 9.15 6.35
N GLY A 501 -27.17 8.42 5.63
CA GLY A 501 -27.54 7.44 4.59
C GLY A 501 -28.31 8.05 3.41
N SER A 502 -28.38 9.38 3.30
CA SER A 502 -29.16 10.07 2.26
C SER A 502 -28.32 10.34 1.02
N SER A 503 -28.92 10.23 -0.16
CA SER A 503 -28.24 10.50 -1.43
C SER A 503 -28.91 11.60 -2.25
N PHE A 504 -28.12 12.28 -3.08
CA PHE A 504 -28.58 13.26 -4.06
C PHE A 504 -27.72 13.22 -5.33
N ASP A 505 -28.22 13.82 -6.42
CA ASP A 505 -27.58 13.76 -7.73
C ASP A 505 -27.01 15.13 -8.16
N ILE A 506 -25.89 15.10 -8.87
CA ILE A 506 -25.43 16.17 -9.77
C ILE A 506 -25.69 15.70 -11.21
N LYS A 507 -26.37 16.52 -12.02
CA LYS A 507 -26.78 16.15 -13.39
C LYS A 507 -26.07 17.00 -14.43
N ALA A 508 -25.60 16.36 -15.50
CA ALA A 508 -25.03 17.02 -16.66
C ALA A 508 -26.05 17.92 -17.36
N ASN A 509 -25.57 18.96 -18.05
CA ASN A 509 -26.42 19.70 -18.97
C ASN A 509 -26.67 18.89 -20.25
N GLU A 510 -27.65 19.32 -21.06
CA GLU A 510 -27.92 18.71 -22.35
C GLU A 510 -26.67 18.73 -23.26
N GLY A 511 -26.28 17.55 -23.78
CA GLY A 511 -25.09 17.37 -24.62
C GLY A 511 -23.77 17.20 -23.86
N GLU A 512 -23.82 17.12 -22.52
CA GLU A 512 -22.66 16.93 -21.65
C GLU A 512 -22.71 15.58 -20.93
N VAL A 513 -21.54 15.16 -20.44
CA VAL A 513 -21.34 14.11 -19.43
C VAL A 513 -20.36 14.63 -18.40
N LEU A 514 -20.38 14.06 -17.20
CA LEU A 514 -19.56 14.45 -16.05
C LEU A 514 -18.57 13.36 -15.71
N LYS A 515 -17.46 13.77 -15.08
CA LYS A 515 -16.44 12.87 -14.50
C LYS A 515 -16.16 13.31 -13.05
N PRO A 516 -16.38 12.46 -12.02
CA PRO A 516 -15.88 12.72 -10.68
C PRO A 516 -14.35 12.77 -10.74
N LEU A 517 -13.75 13.68 -9.99
CA LEU A 517 -12.29 13.82 -9.99
C LEU A 517 -11.72 13.56 -8.61
N ALA A 518 -12.19 14.30 -7.60
CA ALA A 518 -11.73 14.13 -6.23
C ALA A 518 -12.61 14.95 -5.26
N PHE A 519 -12.25 14.92 -3.98
CA PHE A 519 -12.66 15.93 -3.02
C PHE A 519 -11.44 16.72 -2.53
N ILE A 520 -11.68 17.96 -2.12
CA ILE A 520 -10.77 18.71 -1.27
C ILE A 520 -11.52 19.04 0.03
N GLU A 521 -11.10 18.44 1.14
CA GLU A 521 -11.95 18.35 2.33
C GLU A 521 -13.33 17.78 1.97
N ASP A 522 -14.41 18.53 2.17
CA ASP A 522 -15.78 18.13 1.80
C ASP A 522 -16.28 18.78 0.50
N ASP A 523 -15.44 19.56 -0.18
CA ASP A 523 -15.78 20.18 -1.46
C ASP A 523 -15.49 19.21 -2.61
N PHE A 524 -16.55 18.84 -3.34
CA PHE A 524 -16.50 17.88 -4.43
C PHE A 524 -16.02 18.52 -5.74
N ILE A 525 -15.07 17.88 -6.40
CA ILE A 525 -14.46 18.32 -7.66
C ILE A 525 -14.90 17.38 -8.78
N TYR A 526 -15.48 17.93 -9.85
CA TYR A 526 -15.86 17.17 -11.03
C TYR A 526 -15.66 17.96 -12.33
N GLY A 527 -15.40 17.25 -13.41
CA GLY A 527 -15.26 17.79 -14.76
C GLY A 527 -16.51 17.61 -15.60
N ALA A 528 -16.71 18.50 -16.57
CA ALA A 528 -17.73 18.39 -17.61
C ALA A 528 -17.09 18.21 -18.99
N VAL A 529 -17.57 17.21 -19.72
CA VAL A 529 -17.12 16.83 -21.07
C VAL A 529 -18.29 17.03 -22.03
N LYS A 530 -18.02 17.59 -23.22
CA LYS A 530 -19.04 17.61 -24.27
C LYS A 530 -19.01 16.29 -25.03
N LYS A 531 -20.18 15.70 -25.27
CA LYS A 531 -20.27 14.41 -25.99
C LYS A 531 -19.63 14.46 -27.39
N ASN A 532 -19.67 15.61 -28.05
CA ASN A 532 -19.07 15.80 -29.37
C ASN A 532 -17.54 15.99 -29.35
N ASP A 533 -16.94 16.24 -28.18
CA ASP A 533 -15.49 16.41 -28.03
C ASP A 533 -14.82 15.09 -27.60
N ILE A 534 -15.59 14.02 -27.35
CA ILE A 534 -15.06 12.67 -27.07
C ILE A 534 -14.46 12.10 -28.35
N MET A 535 -13.24 11.60 -28.26
CA MET A 535 -12.49 11.06 -29.40
C MET A 535 -11.71 9.80 -29.03
N VAL A 536 -11.26 9.08 -30.07
CA VAL A 536 -10.43 7.89 -29.94
C VAL A 536 -9.05 8.22 -30.48
N ASP A 537 -8.00 7.88 -29.75
CA ASP A 537 -6.62 8.07 -30.20
C ASP A 537 -6.18 7.03 -31.25
N GLY A 538 -4.93 7.11 -31.70
CA GLY A 538 -4.37 6.20 -32.70
C GLY A 538 -4.26 4.73 -32.24
N ALA A 539 -4.39 4.45 -30.95
CA ALA A 539 -4.34 3.11 -30.37
C ALA A 539 -5.71 2.44 -30.34
N GLY A 540 -6.77 3.25 -30.32
CA GLY A 540 -8.12 2.81 -30.04
C GLY A 540 -8.62 3.20 -28.65
N SER A 541 -7.87 3.99 -27.89
CA SER A 541 -8.22 4.44 -26.54
C SER A 541 -9.08 5.71 -26.56
N THR A 542 -10.12 5.76 -25.71
CA THR A 542 -11.09 6.87 -25.70
C THR A 542 -10.65 7.97 -24.75
N ILE A 543 -10.66 9.21 -25.22
CA ILE A 543 -10.24 10.38 -24.47
C ILE A 543 -11.46 11.25 -24.18
N TYR A 544 -11.51 11.79 -22.96
CA TYR A 544 -12.63 12.55 -22.41
C TYR A 544 -12.21 13.98 -22.04
N PRO A 545 -12.01 14.88 -23.03
CA PRO A 545 -11.49 16.22 -22.78
C PRO A 545 -12.47 17.05 -21.95
N MET A 546 -12.12 17.35 -20.70
CA MET A 546 -12.98 18.14 -19.82
C MET A 546 -12.82 19.62 -20.18
N TYR A 547 -13.87 20.24 -20.68
CA TYR A 547 -13.80 21.66 -21.08
C TYR A 547 -13.97 22.62 -19.89
N LYS A 548 -14.49 22.11 -18.77
CA LYS A 548 -14.78 22.84 -17.54
C LYS A 548 -14.61 21.92 -16.34
N LEU A 549 -14.02 22.45 -15.27
CA LEU A 549 -13.96 21.82 -13.96
C LEU A 549 -14.77 22.66 -12.95
N THR A 550 -15.51 22.00 -12.08
CA THR A 550 -16.35 22.61 -11.05
C THR A 550 -15.96 22.09 -9.67
N ILE A 551 -15.81 23.00 -8.70
CA ILE A 551 -15.66 22.71 -7.27
C ILE A 551 -16.97 23.09 -6.59
N SER A 552 -17.61 22.14 -5.92
CA SER A 552 -18.91 22.30 -5.28
C SER A 552 -18.87 21.97 -3.81
N GLY A 553 -19.40 22.87 -2.97
CA GLY A 553 -19.63 22.57 -1.57
C GLY A 553 -20.88 21.73 -1.39
N ILE A 554 -20.87 20.90 -0.36
CA ILE A 554 -22.01 20.06 0.01
C ILE A 554 -22.67 20.65 1.26
N SER A 555 -23.98 20.87 1.19
CA SER A 555 -24.76 21.24 2.37
C SER A 555 -26.19 20.75 2.24
N THR A 556 -26.69 20.12 3.32
CA THR A 556 -28.10 19.76 3.48
C THR A 556 -28.65 18.94 2.28
N GLY A 557 -27.90 17.90 1.87
CA GLY A 557 -28.31 16.99 0.78
C GLY A 557 -28.32 17.62 -0.61
N LYS A 558 -27.53 18.68 -0.84
CA LYS A 558 -27.35 19.32 -2.14
C LYS A 558 -25.92 19.83 -2.33
N ALA A 559 -25.45 19.79 -3.57
CA ALA A 559 -24.25 20.49 -3.99
C ALA A 559 -24.57 21.93 -4.42
N TYR A 560 -23.65 22.86 -4.14
CA TYR A 560 -23.68 24.22 -4.67
C TYR A 560 -22.31 24.59 -5.26
N GLU A 561 -22.31 25.18 -6.45
CA GLU A 561 -21.09 25.61 -7.12
C GLU A 561 -20.37 26.69 -6.30
N GLN A 562 -19.13 26.41 -5.92
CA GLN A 562 -18.25 27.41 -5.29
C GLN A 562 -17.33 28.07 -6.32
N LYS A 563 -16.78 27.27 -7.23
CA LYS A 563 -15.79 27.74 -8.21
C LYS A 563 -15.87 26.92 -9.49
N THR A 564 -15.58 27.58 -10.61
CA THR A 564 -15.40 26.95 -11.91
C THR A 564 -14.07 27.35 -12.52
N TYR A 565 -13.43 26.41 -13.21
CA TYR A 565 -12.27 26.63 -14.04
C TYR A 565 -12.62 26.28 -15.50
N GLN A 566 -12.39 27.24 -16.38
CA GLN A 566 -12.57 27.08 -17.82
C GLN A 566 -11.64 28.03 -18.57
N LYS A 567 -10.91 27.53 -19.56
CA LYS A 567 -10.00 28.33 -20.40
C LYS A 567 -10.21 28.02 -21.87
N SER A 568 -10.52 29.03 -22.67
CA SER A 568 -10.82 28.86 -24.09
C SER A 568 -9.65 28.24 -24.87
N GLY A 569 -9.92 27.16 -25.61
CA GLY A 569 -8.93 26.45 -26.41
C GLY A 569 -8.02 25.50 -25.62
N TYR A 570 -8.38 25.18 -24.37
CA TYR A 570 -7.69 24.19 -23.53
C TYR A 570 -8.73 23.25 -22.91
N TYR A 571 -8.35 22.00 -22.72
CA TYR A 571 -9.11 21.01 -21.97
C TYR A 571 -8.28 20.54 -20.78
N ILE A 572 -8.96 20.11 -19.72
CA ILE A 572 -8.36 19.40 -18.59
C ILE A 572 -8.41 17.91 -18.92
N ASN A 573 -7.27 17.24 -18.81
CA ASN A 573 -7.17 15.80 -19.02
C ASN A 573 -7.29 15.05 -17.69
N ASN A 574 -6.57 15.53 -16.68
CA ASN A 574 -6.57 14.98 -15.34
C ASN A 574 -6.32 16.07 -14.28
N ILE A 575 -6.44 15.72 -13.01
CA ILE A 575 -6.00 16.55 -11.89
C ILE A 575 -5.04 15.77 -11.00
N ASP A 576 -4.16 16.49 -10.31
CA ASP A 576 -3.35 15.97 -9.23
C ASP A 576 -3.56 16.85 -7.98
N LEU A 577 -3.79 16.22 -6.82
CA LEU A 577 -4.04 16.90 -5.56
C LEU A 577 -2.82 16.78 -4.67
N GLN A 578 -2.14 17.89 -4.41
CA GLN A 578 -1.05 17.93 -3.43
C GLN A 578 -1.43 18.88 -2.30
N SER A 579 -1.73 18.31 -1.14
CA SER A 579 -2.27 19.01 0.03
C SER A 579 -3.52 19.83 -0.34
N TYR A 580 -3.37 21.15 -0.46
CA TYR A 580 -4.45 22.10 -0.75
C TYR A 580 -4.36 22.71 -2.15
N THR A 581 -3.47 22.19 -3.00
CA THR A 581 -3.29 22.66 -4.37
C THR A 581 -3.76 21.60 -5.35
N ILE A 582 -4.71 21.99 -6.20
CA ILE A 582 -5.17 21.21 -7.34
C ILE A 582 -4.30 21.60 -8.53
N TYR A 583 -3.47 20.68 -9.02
CA TYR A 583 -2.75 20.79 -10.28
C TYR A 583 -3.64 20.27 -11.41
N LEU A 584 -3.66 21.00 -12.52
CA LEU A 584 -4.51 20.72 -13.67
C LEU A 584 -3.64 20.34 -14.86
N ASP A 585 -3.71 19.09 -15.27
CA ASP A 585 -3.12 18.61 -16.52
C ASP A 585 -3.94 19.11 -17.70
N ARG A 586 -3.30 19.82 -18.63
CA ARG A 586 -4.00 20.47 -19.73
C ARG A 586 -3.52 19.97 -21.08
N ILE A 587 -4.48 19.86 -21.99
CA ILE A 587 -4.24 19.49 -23.38
C ILE A 587 -4.86 20.51 -24.35
N LYS A 588 -4.31 20.54 -25.55
CA LYS A 588 -4.92 21.13 -26.76
C LYS A 588 -5.23 20.02 -27.73
N ILE A 589 -6.33 20.20 -28.45
CA ILE A 589 -6.68 19.40 -29.61
C ILE A 589 -6.58 20.31 -30.82
N ASP A 590 -5.75 19.95 -31.80
CA ASP A 590 -5.60 20.72 -33.03
C ASP A 590 -6.70 20.37 -34.07
N ALA A 591 -6.60 20.96 -35.26
CA ALA A 591 -7.63 20.79 -36.30
C ALA A 591 -7.70 19.36 -36.87
N ASP A 592 -6.63 18.59 -36.73
CA ASP A 592 -6.51 17.22 -37.25
C ASP A 592 -6.84 16.18 -36.16
N GLY A 593 -7.19 16.63 -34.94
CA GLY A 593 -7.52 15.77 -33.81
C GLY A 593 -6.29 15.35 -32.99
N THR A 594 -5.12 15.92 -33.25
CA THR A 594 -3.89 15.62 -32.51
C THR A 594 -3.94 16.26 -31.13
N ILE A 595 -3.57 15.47 -30.12
CA ILE A 595 -3.55 15.89 -28.72
C ILE A 595 -2.15 16.37 -28.36
N LEU A 596 -2.07 17.61 -27.88
CA LEU A 596 -0.81 18.25 -27.51
C LEU A 596 -0.84 18.61 -26.03
N PRO A 597 0.10 18.13 -25.21
CA PRO A 597 0.21 18.53 -23.81
C PRO A 597 0.53 20.03 -23.71
N VAL A 598 0.08 20.65 -22.62
CA VAL A 598 0.29 22.06 -22.31
C VAL A 598 0.73 22.17 -20.86
N GLU A 599 1.56 23.17 -20.55
CA GLU A 599 1.91 23.57 -19.18
C GLU A 599 0.68 23.55 -18.24
N GLU A 600 0.88 23.04 -17.04
CA GLU A 600 -0.15 22.86 -16.01
C GLU A 600 -0.74 24.22 -15.54
N ASP A 601 -1.85 24.16 -14.83
CA ASP A 601 -2.39 25.29 -14.05
C ASP A 601 -2.67 24.85 -12.62
N THR A 602 -2.86 25.79 -11.69
CA THR A 602 -3.14 25.43 -10.28
C THR A 602 -4.32 26.17 -9.68
N ILE A 603 -5.06 25.48 -8.81
CA ILE A 603 -6.09 26.05 -7.95
C ILE A 603 -5.68 25.81 -6.49
N LYS A 604 -5.41 26.87 -5.73
CA LYS A 604 -5.06 26.78 -4.30
C LYS A 604 -6.27 27.01 -3.42
N ASN A 605 -6.49 26.13 -2.45
CA ASN A 605 -7.40 26.35 -1.32
C ASN A 605 -6.68 27.17 -0.23
N SER A 606 -7.42 28.03 0.45
CA SER A 606 -6.91 28.95 1.49
C SER A 606 -7.24 28.51 2.92
N VAL A 607 -7.97 27.39 3.09
CA VAL A 607 -8.24 26.76 4.39
C VAL A 607 -7.04 25.92 4.81
N GLY A 608 -6.67 25.95 6.10
CA GLY A 608 -5.59 25.14 6.66
C GLY A 608 -6.08 23.79 7.19
N GLU A 609 -5.16 22.89 7.52
CA GLU A 609 -5.49 21.53 7.97
C GLU A 609 -6.28 21.49 9.29
N GLN A 610 -7.41 20.76 9.27
CA GLN A 610 -8.15 20.42 10.47
C GLN A 610 -7.34 19.44 11.34
N ASN A 611 -7.48 19.53 12.67
CA ASN A 611 -6.80 18.67 13.63
C ASN A 611 -5.26 18.62 13.45
N LYS A 612 -4.65 19.73 13.04
CA LYS A 612 -3.20 19.89 12.81
C LYS A 612 -2.64 21.16 13.46
N ALA A 613 -3.18 21.52 14.62
CA ALA A 613 -2.77 22.69 15.39
C ALA A 613 -1.35 22.55 15.97
N VAL A 614 -0.82 21.33 16.10
CA VAL A 614 0.56 21.04 16.53
C VAL A 614 1.45 20.89 15.30
N PRO A 615 2.39 21.81 15.03
CA PRO A 615 3.30 21.68 13.90
C PRO A 615 4.36 20.60 14.15
N ILE A 616 4.57 19.75 13.15
CA ILE A 616 5.70 18.82 13.09
C ILE A 616 6.91 19.50 12.42
N ASN A 617 8.10 19.31 12.99
CA ASN A 617 9.35 19.87 12.48
C ASN A 617 10.48 18.85 12.69
N THR A 618 11.66 19.16 12.17
CA THR A 618 12.89 18.41 12.46
C THR A 618 13.87 19.25 13.31
N ALA A 619 14.73 18.57 14.05
CA ALA A 619 15.83 19.16 14.80
C ALA A 619 17.11 18.33 14.65
N MET A 620 18.26 18.94 14.93
CA MET A 620 19.54 18.24 14.95
C MET A 620 19.90 17.78 16.36
N ASP A 621 20.25 16.50 16.47
CA ASP A 621 20.85 15.84 17.64
C ASP A 621 22.30 15.45 17.32
N ASP A 622 23.21 15.57 18.29
CA ASP A 622 24.64 15.32 18.06
C ASP A 622 24.96 13.84 17.69
N VAL A 623 24.10 12.90 18.11
CA VAL A 623 24.30 11.45 17.90
C VAL A 623 23.25 10.87 16.94
N LYS A 624 21.97 11.22 17.13
CA LYS A 624 20.87 10.73 16.30
C LYS A 624 20.74 11.49 14.97
N GLN A 625 21.52 12.57 14.79
CA GLN A 625 21.43 13.50 13.67
C GLN A 625 20.02 14.10 13.55
N GLN A 626 19.39 14.10 12.38
CA GLN A 626 18.02 14.60 12.25
C GLN A 626 17.04 13.77 13.09
N VAL A 627 16.26 14.44 13.92
CA VAL A 627 15.17 13.86 14.72
C VAL A 627 13.87 14.63 14.49
N VAL A 628 12.73 13.96 14.65
CA VAL A 628 11.41 14.56 14.47
C VAL A 628 10.89 15.13 15.79
N ILE A 629 10.29 16.32 15.72
CA ILE A 629 9.77 17.06 16.87
C ILE A 629 8.35 17.60 16.61
N PHE A 630 7.46 17.44 17.59
CA PHE A 630 6.18 18.13 17.66
C PHE A 630 6.32 19.42 18.48
N SER A 631 5.86 20.54 17.94
CA SER A 631 5.82 21.84 18.61
C SER A 631 4.45 22.06 19.23
N MET A 632 4.28 21.66 20.49
CA MET A 632 3.04 21.87 21.24
C MET A 632 2.77 23.36 21.46
N THR A 633 1.55 23.69 21.89
CA THR A 633 1.22 25.05 22.33
C THR A 633 2.27 25.57 23.34
N PRO A 634 2.75 26.82 23.20
CA PRO A 634 3.71 27.40 24.13
C PRO A 634 3.18 27.40 25.57
N LEU A 635 4.05 27.06 26.52
CA LEU A 635 3.77 27.20 27.94
C LEU A 635 3.74 28.70 28.33
N GLU A 636 2.96 29.05 29.35
CA GLU A 636 2.93 30.40 29.91
C GLU A 636 4.30 30.80 30.51
N GLU A 637 4.63 32.10 30.58
CA GLU A 637 5.99 32.58 30.95
C GLU A 637 6.54 32.03 32.30
N ASP A 638 5.67 31.74 33.26
CA ASP A 638 6.03 31.22 34.59
C ASP A 638 5.86 29.70 34.72
N GLU A 639 5.35 29.04 33.68
CA GLU A 639 5.09 27.60 33.67
C GLU A 639 6.36 26.82 33.28
N LYS A 640 6.74 25.86 34.11
CA LYS A 640 7.83 24.92 33.81
C LYS A 640 7.26 23.52 33.65
N LEU A 641 7.62 22.87 32.56
CA LEU A 641 7.26 21.47 32.33
C LEU A 641 7.84 20.61 33.46
N GLY A 642 6.96 19.84 34.12
CA GLY A 642 7.32 18.91 35.19
C GLY A 642 7.82 17.57 34.66
N LYS A 643 7.88 16.55 35.52
CA LYS A 643 8.03 15.16 35.07
C LYS A 643 6.80 14.77 34.24
N VAL A 644 7.02 14.10 33.13
CA VAL A 644 5.98 13.48 32.29
C VAL A 644 5.82 12.04 32.77
N ASP A 645 4.57 11.61 32.96
CA ASP A 645 4.25 10.22 33.29
C ASP A 645 4.01 9.44 31.99
N TYR A 646 4.47 8.19 31.96
CA TYR A 646 4.25 7.27 30.84
C TYR A 646 3.33 6.14 31.29
N GLU A 647 2.26 5.90 30.53
CA GLU A 647 1.25 4.89 30.84
C GLU A 647 0.89 4.12 29.57
N MET A 648 0.53 2.84 29.75
CA MET A 648 0.00 2.00 28.68
C MET A 648 -1.50 1.86 28.89
N THR A 649 -2.27 2.21 27.88
CA THR A 649 -3.74 2.22 27.92
C THR A 649 -4.29 0.80 28.07
N GLY A 650 -5.42 0.67 28.76
CA GLY A 650 -6.11 -0.61 28.88
C GLY A 650 -6.80 -1.01 27.58
N LEU A 651 -6.77 -2.30 27.24
CA LEU A 651 -7.42 -2.85 26.06
C LEU A 651 -8.64 -3.69 26.44
N VAL A 652 -9.73 -3.48 25.72
CA VAL A 652 -10.95 -4.29 25.79
C VAL A 652 -11.20 -4.87 24.41
N LEU A 653 -10.99 -6.17 24.29
CA LEU A 653 -11.21 -6.91 23.05
C LEU A 653 -12.69 -7.28 22.88
N ALA A 654 -13.12 -7.32 21.64
CA ALA A 654 -14.46 -7.74 21.26
C ALA A 654 -14.61 -9.26 21.41
N ASP A 655 -15.86 -9.71 21.50
CA ASP A 655 -16.20 -11.13 21.33
C ASP A 655 -16.10 -11.52 19.83
N GLU A 656 -15.87 -12.81 19.55
CA GLU A 656 -15.76 -13.38 18.20
C GLU A 656 -16.96 -13.04 17.31
N SER A 657 -18.14 -12.78 17.89
CA SER A 657 -19.33 -12.32 17.16
C SER A 657 -19.15 -10.99 16.42
N ARG A 658 -18.11 -10.22 16.75
CA ARG A 658 -17.75 -8.95 16.10
C ARG A 658 -16.67 -9.13 15.03
N THR A 659 -16.43 -10.37 14.58
CA THR A 659 -15.59 -10.66 13.41
C THR A 659 -16.45 -10.82 12.16
N VAL A 660 -16.09 -10.07 11.12
CA VAL A 660 -16.75 -10.09 9.81
C VAL A 660 -15.73 -10.56 8.77
N SER A 661 -16.15 -11.42 7.84
CA SER A 661 -15.35 -11.77 6.66
C SER A 661 -15.96 -11.10 5.44
N VAL A 662 -15.10 -10.49 4.63
CA VAL A 662 -15.48 -9.89 3.36
C VAL A 662 -14.82 -10.70 2.26
N ALA A 663 -15.63 -11.24 1.36
CA ALA A 663 -15.13 -11.77 0.10
C ALA A 663 -15.10 -10.61 -0.89
N SER A 664 -13.91 -10.11 -1.21
CA SER A 664 -13.74 -9.21 -2.33
C SER A 664 -13.76 -10.03 -3.62
N ALA A 665 -14.68 -9.70 -4.52
CA ALA A 665 -14.61 -10.13 -5.91
C ALA A 665 -14.45 -8.88 -6.77
N THR A 666 -13.21 -8.57 -7.18
CA THR A 666 -12.98 -7.60 -8.25
C THR A 666 -13.24 -8.28 -9.60
N SER A 667 -13.99 -7.61 -10.47
CA SER A 667 -14.20 -8.08 -11.85
C SER A 667 -13.19 -7.50 -12.84
N SER A 668 -12.43 -6.49 -12.44
CA SER A 668 -11.41 -5.80 -13.23
C SER A 668 -10.00 -6.33 -12.93
N THR A 669 -9.12 -6.29 -13.94
CA THR A 669 -7.69 -6.56 -13.78
C THR A 669 -7.08 -5.47 -12.93
N GLN A 670 -6.40 -5.84 -11.84
CA GLN A 670 -5.60 -4.93 -11.04
C GLN A 670 -4.12 -5.22 -11.23
N TYR A 671 -3.31 -4.17 -11.23
CA TYR A 671 -1.87 -4.20 -11.30
C TYR A 671 -1.28 -3.78 -9.94
N PHE A 672 -0.32 -4.58 -9.46
CA PHE A 672 0.40 -4.36 -8.22
C PHE A 672 1.87 -4.10 -8.53
N VAL A 673 2.35 -2.94 -8.10
CA VAL A 673 3.75 -2.53 -8.27
C VAL A 673 4.54 -2.90 -7.05
N TYR A 674 5.51 -3.81 -7.19
CA TYR A 674 6.41 -4.19 -6.12
C TYR A 674 7.75 -3.49 -6.25
N VAL A 675 8.20 -2.88 -5.17
CA VAL A 675 9.53 -2.29 -4.98
C VAL A 675 10.15 -2.95 -3.76
N GLY A 676 11.20 -3.76 -3.97
CA GLY A 676 11.70 -4.65 -2.91
C GLY A 676 10.62 -5.61 -2.44
N SER A 677 10.34 -5.63 -1.14
CA SER A 677 9.26 -6.43 -0.54
C SER A 677 7.93 -5.69 -0.38
N LYS A 678 7.86 -4.41 -0.79
CA LYS A 678 6.70 -3.54 -0.59
C LYS A 678 5.88 -3.40 -1.86
N VAL A 679 4.56 -3.28 -1.73
CA VAL A 679 3.69 -2.86 -2.83
C VAL A 679 3.51 -1.34 -2.75
N SER A 680 4.06 -0.61 -3.72
CA SER A 680 4.02 0.86 -3.72
C SER A 680 2.75 1.43 -4.37
N LEU A 681 2.11 0.66 -5.26
CA LEU A 681 0.88 1.06 -5.95
C LEU A 681 0.04 -0.18 -6.29
N ALA A 682 -1.27 -0.06 -6.09
CA ALA A 682 -2.27 -0.94 -6.67
C ALA A 682 -3.22 -0.08 -7.52
N THR A 683 -3.47 -0.47 -8.77
CA THR A 683 -4.26 0.32 -9.72
C THR A 683 -4.78 -0.54 -10.87
N ASP A 684 -5.85 -0.12 -11.53
CA ASP A 684 -6.31 -0.69 -12.80
C ASP A 684 -5.64 -0.05 -14.04
N ASP A 685 -4.84 1.01 -13.86
CA ASP A 685 -4.09 1.68 -14.92
C ASP A 685 -2.67 1.09 -15.08
N LEU A 686 -2.50 0.31 -16.15
CA LEU A 686 -1.23 -0.30 -16.52
C LEU A 686 -0.10 0.74 -16.69
N ILE A 687 -0.40 1.92 -17.25
CA ILE A 687 0.64 2.90 -17.56
C ILE A 687 1.16 3.55 -16.29
N SER A 688 0.27 3.90 -15.36
CA SER A 688 0.65 4.35 -14.02
C SER A 688 1.46 3.29 -13.28
N ALA A 689 1.05 2.01 -13.34
CA ALA A 689 1.81 0.92 -12.73
C ALA A 689 3.22 0.76 -13.32
N ILE A 690 3.37 0.83 -14.65
CA ILE A 690 4.68 0.78 -15.33
C ILE A 690 5.53 2.01 -14.98
N ALA A 691 4.93 3.20 -14.90
CA ALA A 691 5.63 4.43 -14.57
C ALA A 691 6.22 4.38 -13.14
N GLU A 692 5.41 3.97 -12.18
CA GLU A 692 5.80 3.79 -10.78
C GLU A 692 6.93 2.74 -10.65
N ALA A 693 6.78 1.59 -11.33
CA ALA A 693 7.81 0.56 -11.33
C ALA A 693 9.12 1.01 -12.00
N ASP A 694 9.05 1.81 -13.07
CA ASP A 694 10.25 2.33 -13.77
C ASP A 694 11.02 3.34 -12.93
N ALA A 695 10.30 4.22 -12.24
CA ALA A 695 10.84 5.23 -11.35
C ALA A 695 11.54 4.60 -10.13
N ASN A 696 10.89 3.61 -9.51
CA ASN A 696 11.32 3.04 -8.23
C ASN A 696 12.00 1.67 -8.35
N MET A 697 12.51 1.33 -9.54
CA MET A 697 13.26 0.08 -9.75
C MET A 697 12.47 -1.20 -9.45
N GLY A 698 11.14 -1.15 -9.64
CA GLY A 698 10.20 -2.20 -9.30
C GLY A 698 9.82 -3.15 -10.45
N ILE A 699 8.76 -3.92 -10.18
CA ILE A 699 8.11 -4.87 -11.07
C ILE A 699 6.59 -4.68 -11.00
N VAL A 700 5.87 -5.05 -12.06
CA VAL A 700 4.40 -5.01 -12.12
C VAL A 700 3.87 -6.44 -12.27
N LEU A 701 2.93 -6.80 -11.40
CA LEU A 701 2.19 -8.05 -11.44
C LEU A 701 0.70 -7.77 -11.57
N ASP A 702 -0.07 -8.66 -12.18
CA ASP A 702 -1.52 -8.60 -12.11
C ASP A 702 -2.06 -9.41 -10.91
N ASN A 703 -3.39 -9.54 -10.82
CA ASN A 703 -4.08 -10.37 -9.82
C ASN A 703 -3.98 -11.89 -10.06
N GLU A 704 -3.40 -12.34 -11.19
CA GLU A 704 -3.03 -13.75 -11.47
C GLU A 704 -1.51 -14.00 -11.31
N PRO A 705 -0.90 -13.35 -10.31
CA PRO A 705 0.52 -12.95 -10.22
C PRO A 705 1.41 -13.12 -11.46
N LYS A 706 0.95 -12.71 -12.64
CA LYS A 706 1.73 -12.76 -13.88
C LYS A 706 2.61 -11.52 -13.99
N TYR A 707 3.85 -11.70 -14.42
CA TYR A 707 4.80 -10.60 -14.62
C TYR A 707 4.45 -9.77 -15.85
N VAL A 708 3.70 -8.68 -15.64
CA VAL A 708 3.31 -7.74 -16.69
C VAL A 708 4.49 -6.89 -17.13
N TRP A 709 5.30 -6.40 -16.19
CA TRP A 709 6.45 -5.55 -16.50
C TRP A 709 7.58 -5.66 -15.46
N LYS A 710 8.83 -5.49 -15.88
CA LYS A 710 9.98 -5.38 -14.96
C LYS A 710 10.94 -4.28 -15.40
N ARG A 711 11.50 -3.54 -14.43
CA ARG A 711 12.61 -2.61 -14.66
C ARG A 711 13.93 -3.36 -14.92
N GLY A 712 13.94 -4.40 -15.74
CA GLY A 712 15.00 -5.41 -15.77
C GLY A 712 15.67 -5.66 -17.12
N ARG A 713 15.32 -4.88 -18.16
CA ARG A 713 15.72 -5.16 -19.54
C ARG A 713 17.24 -5.22 -19.73
N LYS A 714 17.68 -6.09 -20.63
CA LYS A 714 19.11 -6.19 -21.03
C LYS A 714 19.52 -4.92 -21.77
N SER A 715 20.81 -4.58 -21.78
CA SER A 715 21.35 -3.42 -22.50
C SER A 715 21.26 -3.53 -24.03
N TYR A 716 21.06 -4.74 -24.56
CA TYR A 716 20.77 -4.98 -25.96
C TYR A 716 19.84 -6.18 -26.10
N GLN A 717 19.12 -6.22 -27.23
CA GLN A 717 18.28 -7.33 -27.63
C GLN A 717 18.43 -7.53 -29.14
N ASN A 718 18.74 -8.76 -29.54
CA ASN A 718 18.83 -9.13 -30.96
C ASN A 718 17.48 -8.96 -31.64
N THR A 719 17.50 -8.71 -32.95
CA THR A 719 16.28 -8.59 -33.75
C THR A 719 15.44 -9.87 -33.67
N ILE A 720 14.16 -9.72 -33.32
CA ILE A 720 13.16 -10.78 -33.35
C ILE A 720 13.07 -11.35 -34.77
N THR A 721 13.20 -12.67 -34.88
CA THR A 721 13.12 -13.38 -36.16
C THR A 721 11.69 -13.80 -36.45
N GLY A 722 11.33 -13.94 -37.74
CA GLY A 722 10.01 -14.43 -38.13
C GLY A 722 8.92 -13.35 -38.22
N ILE A 723 9.30 -12.07 -38.13
CA ILE A 723 8.40 -10.95 -38.42
C ILE A 723 8.23 -10.81 -39.94
N ALA A 724 7.01 -11.01 -40.43
CA ALA A 724 6.67 -10.87 -41.85
C ALA A 724 5.18 -10.59 -42.05
N VAL A 725 4.84 -9.71 -43.01
CA VAL A 725 3.45 -9.39 -43.34
C VAL A 725 2.76 -10.60 -43.98
N GLY A 726 1.55 -10.92 -43.52
CA GLY A 726 0.71 -11.97 -44.11
C GLY A 726 0.35 -11.67 -45.56
N SER A 727 0.31 -12.71 -46.40
CA SER A 727 0.06 -12.54 -47.84
C SER A 727 -1.30 -11.93 -48.18
N SER A 728 -2.28 -12.03 -47.27
CA SER A 728 -3.60 -11.41 -47.41
C SER A 728 -3.57 -9.89 -47.27
N ASP A 729 -2.58 -9.35 -46.55
CA ASP A 729 -2.49 -7.94 -46.19
C ASP A 729 -1.32 -7.25 -46.90
N SER A 730 -0.65 -7.92 -47.85
CA SER A 730 0.54 -7.38 -48.53
C SER A 730 0.32 -6.09 -49.29
N GLU A 731 -0.94 -5.77 -49.63
CA GLU A 731 -1.36 -4.54 -50.31
C GLU A 731 -2.18 -3.60 -49.40
N ALA A 732 -2.33 -3.93 -48.11
CA ALA A 732 -3.11 -3.16 -47.14
C ALA A 732 -2.37 -1.91 -46.62
N SER A 733 -2.99 -1.16 -45.70
CA SER A 733 -2.37 -0.03 -45.00
C SER A 733 -1.20 -0.45 -44.10
N GLY A 734 -0.35 0.51 -43.71
CA GLY A 734 0.81 0.23 -42.85
C GLY A 734 0.40 -0.37 -41.50
N MET A 735 -0.67 0.14 -40.89
CA MET A 735 -1.25 -0.40 -39.67
C MET A 735 -1.73 -1.86 -39.84
N ALA A 736 -2.49 -2.14 -40.90
CA ALA A 736 -2.99 -3.50 -41.18
C ALA A 736 -1.84 -4.50 -41.36
N ARG A 737 -0.77 -4.07 -42.07
CA ARG A 737 0.41 -4.89 -42.29
C ARG A 737 1.24 -5.12 -41.02
N ALA A 738 1.38 -4.11 -40.16
CA ALA A 738 2.05 -4.23 -38.87
C ALA A 738 1.35 -5.26 -37.98
N LEU A 739 0.03 -5.14 -37.82
CA LEU A 739 -0.78 -6.09 -37.06
C LEU A 739 -0.75 -7.49 -37.67
N SER A 740 -0.83 -7.60 -39.01
CA SER A 740 -0.68 -8.88 -39.72
C SER A 740 0.67 -9.54 -39.40
N ALA A 741 1.76 -8.75 -39.35
CA ALA A 741 3.08 -9.27 -39.02
C ALA A 741 3.21 -9.73 -37.55
N MET A 742 2.54 -9.06 -36.61
CA MET A 742 2.46 -9.52 -35.21
C MET A 742 1.68 -10.83 -35.08
N LEU A 743 0.56 -10.99 -35.79
CA LEU A 743 -0.24 -12.21 -35.78
C LEU A 743 0.52 -13.38 -36.41
N VAL A 744 1.19 -13.15 -37.55
CA VAL A 744 2.01 -14.16 -38.23
C VAL A 744 3.17 -14.64 -37.36
N HIS A 745 3.75 -13.75 -36.54
CA HIS A 745 4.79 -14.10 -35.58
C HIS A 745 4.33 -15.19 -34.60
N GLU A 746 3.10 -15.08 -34.11
CA GLU A 746 2.46 -16.05 -33.20
C GLU A 746 1.77 -17.23 -33.94
N GLY A 747 1.97 -17.34 -35.25
CA GLY A 747 1.43 -18.43 -36.07
C GLY A 747 -0.02 -18.25 -36.51
N GLU A 748 -0.61 -17.07 -36.29
CA GLU A 748 -1.96 -16.73 -36.72
C GLU A 748 -1.97 -16.07 -38.11
N ASN A 749 -3.03 -16.32 -38.89
CA ASN A 749 -3.16 -15.77 -40.25
C ASN A 749 -4.58 -15.29 -40.50
N VAL A 750 -4.78 -13.98 -40.37
CA VAL A 750 -6.09 -13.31 -40.46
C VAL A 750 -6.01 -12.15 -41.46
N GLN A 751 -7.11 -11.88 -42.17
CA GLN A 751 -7.23 -10.76 -43.09
C GLN A 751 -7.49 -9.46 -42.31
N VAL A 752 -6.43 -8.86 -41.76
CA VAL A 752 -6.51 -7.72 -40.85
C VAL A 752 -7.19 -6.51 -41.50
N HIS A 753 -6.92 -6.25 -42.78
CA HIS A 753 -7.53 -5.12 -43.50
C HIS A 753 -9.06 -5.13 -43.44
N ASN A 754 -9.69 -6.29 -43.58
CA ASN A 754 -11.16 -6.41 -43.52
C ASN A 754 -11.72 -6.09 -42.14
N LEU A 755 -10.96 -6.39 -41.08
CA LEU A 755 -11.38 -6.11 -39.69
C LEU A 755 -11.30 -4.62 -39.41
N ILE A 756 -10.21 -3.97 -39.83
CA ILE A 756 -10.06 -2.52 -39.73
C ILE A 756 -11.15 -1.80 -40.54
N GLU A 757 -11.42 -2.24 -41.78
CA GLU A 757 -12.52 -1.69 -42.60
C GLU A 757 -13.90 -1.87 -41.95
N SER A 758 -14.07 -2.87 -41.08
CA SER A 758 -15.29 -3.08 -40.30
C SER A 758 -15.35 -2.28 -39.00
N GLY A 759 -14.32 -1.49 -38.68
CA GLY A 759 -14.23 -0.63 -37.51
C GLY A 759 -13.57 -1.26 -36.28
N GLU A 760 -12.90 -2.41 -36.42
CA GLU A 760 -12.12 -2.99 -35.31
C GLU A 760 -10.81 -2.23 -35.08
N THR A 761 -10.44 -2.05 -33.82
CA THR A 761 -9.18 -1.41 -33.40
C THR A 761 -8.02 -2.41 -33.34
N PRO A 762 -6.75 -1.94 -33.34
CA PRO A 762 -5.57 -2.78 -33.12
C PRO A 762 -5.71 -3.74 -31.92
N ILE A 763 -6.12 -3.21 -30.76
CA ILE A 763 -6.32 -3.96 -29.53
C ILE A 763 -7.43 -5.02 -29.72
N SER A 764 -8.59 -4.64 -30.25
CA SER A 764 -9.70 -5.57 -30.54
C SER A 764 -9.25 -6.75 -31.41
N ILE A 765 -8.50 -6.47 -32.47
CA ILE A 765 -8.05 -7.49 -33.43
C ILE A 765 -7.10 -8.48 -32.75
N LEU A 766 -6.14 -7.98 -31.97
CA LEU A 766 -5.20 -8.83 -31.23
C LEU A 766 -5.95 -9.66 -30.17
N SER A 767 -6.80 -9.05 -29.34
CA SER A 767 -7.53 -9.75 -28.27
C SER A 767 -8.50 -10.80 -28.80
N ARG A 768 -9.09 -10.54 -29.97
CA ARG A 768 -9.96 -11.52 -30.65
C ARG A 768 -9.17 -12.71 -31.20
N THR A 769 -7.93 -12.51 -31.62
CA THR A 769 -7.15 -13.49 -32.40
C THR A 769 -6.16 -14.27 -31.54
N LEU A 770 -5.34 -13.60 -30.73
CA LEU A 770 -4.32 -14.22 -29.87
C LEU A 770 -4.95 -14.74 -28.58
N LYS A 771 -5.51 -15.95 -28.62
CA LYS A 771 -6.11 -16.59 -27.44
C LYS A 771 -5.04 -17.10 -26.49
N GLY A 772 -5.19 -16.76 -25.20
CA GLY A 772 -4.22 -17.08 -24.15
C GLY A 772 -3.14 -16.02 -23.95
N TYR A 773 -3.22 -14.90 -24.67
CA TYR A 773 -2.33 -13.76 -24.48
C TYR A 773 -3.11 -12.61 -23.84
N ASP A 774 -2.42 -11.86 -22.98
CA ASP A 774 -2.91 -10.58 -22.51
C ASP A 774 -2.41 -9.50 -23.45
N ILE A 775 -3.35 -8.77 -24.04
CA ILE A 775 -3.07 -7.68 -24.95
C ILE A 775 -2.95 -6.40 -24.15
N LEU A 776 -1.83 -5.72 -24.33
CA LEU A 776 -1.46 -4.57 -23.53
C LEU A 776 -1.61 -3.29 -24.36
N ASP A 777 -2.48 -2.40 -23.93
CA ASP A 777 -2.46 -1.00 -24.35
C ASP A 777 -1.31 -0.31 -23.61
N LEU A 778 -0.32 0.16 -24.37
CA LEU A 778 0.88 0.80 -23.85
C LEU A 778 0.93 2.28 -24.27
N THR A 779 -0.22 2.85 -24.62
CA THR A 779 -0.33 4.26 -25.01
C THR A 779 0.08 5.18 -23.87
N GLY A 780 1.02 6.08 -24.15
CA GLY A 780 1.59 6.98 -23.14
C GLY A 780 2.84 6.44 -22.45
N ALA A 781 3.16 5.14 -22.60
CA ALA A 781 4.43 4.60 -22.12
C ALA A 781 5.61 5.22 -22.90
N SER A 782 6.72 5.49 -22.22
CA SER A 782 7.96 5.93 -22.86
C SER A 782 8.56 4.81 -23.72
N LEU A 783 9.36 5.21 -24.72
CA LEU A 783 10.11 4.25 -25.54
C LEU A 783 10.91 3.27 -24.68
N THR A 784 11.53 3.74 -23.59
CA THR A 784 12.37 2.86 -22.75
C THR A 784 11.58 1.80 -21.99
N GLN A 785 10.33 2.09 -21.62
CA GLN A 785 9.44 1.17 -20.92
C GLN A 785 8.95 0.05 -21.85
N VAL A 786 8.59 0.38 -23.10
CA VAL A 786 8.08 -0.63 -24.05
C VAL A 786 9.17 -1.58 -24.59
N LEU A 787 10.45 -1.20 -24.49
CA LEU A 787 11.56 -2.10 -24.83
C LEU A 787 11.63 -3.35 -23.93
N TYR A 788 10.93 -3.38 -22.79
CA TYR A 788 10.75 -4.58 -21.99
C TYR A 788 10.11 -5.72 -22.79
N TYR A 789 9.03 -5.45 -23.53
CA TYR A 789 8.34 -6.49 -24.31
C TYR A 789 9.21 -7.03 -25.45
N VAL A 790 9.98 -6.14 -26.08
CA VAL A 790 11.00 -6.55 -27.06
C VAL A 790 12.07 -7.44 -26.41
N ASN A 791 12.45 -7.17 -25.16
CA ASN A 791 13.39 -7.99 -24.40
C ASN A 791 12.86 -9.42 -24.15
N LEU A 792 11.55 -9.55 -23.94
CA LEU A 792 10.86 -10.84 -23.83
C LEU A 792 10.73 -11.57 -25.18
N GLY A 793 10.99 -10.87 -26.29
CA GLY A 793 10.87 -11.41 -27.64
C GLY A 793 9.57 -11.05 -28.35
N ASN A 794 8.74 -10.19 -27.76
CA ASN A 794 7.45 -9.78 -28.33
C ASN A 794 7.63 -8.45 -29.09
N PRO A 795 7.18 -8.36 -30.35
CA PRO A 795 7.24 -7.10 -31.10
C PRO A 795 6.32 -6.05 -30.48
N VAL A 796 6.72 -4.78 -30.57
CA VAL A 796 5.89 -3.64 -30.12
C VAL A 796 5.38 -2.90 -31.35
N TYR A 797 4.07 -2.85 -31.51
CA TYR A 797 3.40 -1.97 -32.47
C TYR A 797 3.60 -0.51 -32.04
N ALA A 798 4.04 0.34 -32.96
CA ALA A 798 4.20 1.77 -32.75
C ALA A 798 3.51 2.56 -33.86
N TYR A 799 2.51 3.35 -33.52
CA TYR A 799 1.76 4.16 -34.48
C TYR A 799 2.59 5.35 -34.98
N THR A 800 2.46 5.67 -36.27
CA THR A 800 3.27 6.70 -36.94
C THR A 800 2.44 7.69 -37.78
N GLY A 801 1.12 7.78 -37.55
CA GLY A 801 0.23 8.67 -38.31
C GLY A 801 -0.29 8.07 -39.62
N ASP A 802 -1.29 8.70 -40.25
CA ASP A 802 -1.79 8.41 -41.61
C ASP A 802 -2.08 6.92 -41.91
N ASP A 803 -2.72 6.19 -40.98
CA ASP A 803 -2.96 4.73 -41.06
C ASP A 803 -1.68 3.88 -41.20
N THR A 804 -0.56 4.37 -40.68
CA THR A 804 0.75 3.69 -40.69
C THR A 804 1.25 3.37 -39.29
N ALA A 805 2.05 2.31 -39.20
CA ALA A 805 2.73 1.88 -38.00
C ALA A 805 4.01 1.11 -38.35
N VAL A 806 4.92 1.02 -37.39
CA VAL A 806 6.11 0.17 -37.45
C VAL A 806 6.12 -0.82 -36.29
N LEU A 807 6.93 -1.88 -36.37
CA LEU A 807 7.14 -2.79 -35.23
C LEU A 807 8.54 -2.61 -34.66
N ILE A 808 8.68 -2.31 -33.38
CA ILE A 808 9.97 -2.36 -32.70
C ILE A 808 10.30 -3.83 -32.42
N VAL A 809 11.45 -4.28 -32.91
CA VAL A 809 11.82 -5.70 -32.96
C VAL A 809 13.21 -5.99 -32.40
N GLY A 810 13.94 -4.98 -31.94
CA GLY A 810 15.23 -5.16 -31.28
C GLY A 810 15.82 -3.82 -30.86
N TYR A 811 16.92 -3.84 -30.13
CA TYR A 811 17.61 -2.61 -29.74
C TYR A 811 19.05 -2.87 -29.30
N ASP A 812 19.88 -1.84 -29.35
CA ASP A 812 21.21 -1.81 -28.77
C ASP A 812 21.38 -0.57 -27.87
N ALA A 813 22.58 -0.33 -27.36
CA ALA A 813 22.84 0.78 -26.46
C ALA A 813 22.59 2.17 -27.07
N ALA A 814 22.49 2.27 -28.41
CA ALA A 814 22.34 3.55 -29.12
C ALA A 814 21.09 3.63 -30.00
N ASN A 815 20.52 2.49 -30.43
CA ASN A 815 19.48 2.45 -31.44
C ASN A 815 18.38 1.45 -31.10
N ILE A 816 17.17 1.74 -31.54
CA ILE A 816 16.16 0.70 -31.77
C ILE A 816 16.34 0.09 -33.17
N ILE A 817 15.84 -1.12 -33.34
CA ILE A 817 15.66 -1.79 -34.62
C ILE A 817 14.16 -1.93 -34.81
N TYR A 818 13.63 -1.36 -35.90
CA TYR A 818 12.22 -1.44 -36.23
C TYR A 818 12.02 -2.10 -37.60
N PHE A 819 10.96 -2.87 -37.72
CA PHE A 819 10.46 -3.44 -38.95
C PHE A 819 9.47 -2.47 -39.60
N ASP A 820 9.75 -2.05 -40.83
CA ASP A 820 8.85 -1.26 -41.65
C ASP A 820 7.99 -2.22 -42.49
N PRO A 821 6.67 -2.30 -42.20
CA PRO A 821 5.77 -3.22 -42.89
C PRO A 821 5.46 -2.82 -44.34
N MET A 822 5.73 -1.57 -44.73
CA MET A 822 5.52 -1.10 -46.10
C MET A 822 6.64 -1.59 -47.02
N THR A 823 7.88 -1.58 -46.53
CA THR A 823 9.06 -2.05 -47.28
C THR A 823 9.41 -3.51 -46.98
N ASN A 824 8.84 -4.09 -45.92
CA ASN A 824 9.16 -5.43 -45.41
C ASN A 824 10.65 -5.57 -45.07
N THR A 825 11.24 -4.53 -44.47
CA THR A 825 12.66 -4.48 -44.09
C THR A 825 12.88 -3.93 -42.68
N ASN A 826 14.01 -4.31 -42.06
CA ASN A 826 14.44 -3.79 -40.77
C ASN A 826 15.36 -2.58 -40.96
N SER A 827 15.11 -1.53 -40.19
CA SER A 827 15.90 -0.30 -40.15
C SER A 827 16.30 0.04 -38.71
N LYS A 828 17.26 0.96 -38.55
CA LYS A 828 17.71 1.47 -37.25
C LYS A 828 17.33 2.93 -37.08
N MET A 829 16.95 3.30 -35.87
CA MET A 829 16.71 4.68 -35.46
C MET A 829 17.42 4.92 -34.13
N GLY A 830 18.10 6.05 -33.97
CA GLY A 830 18.75 6.41 -32.70
C GLY A 830 17.72 6.49 -31.57
N LEU A 831 18.07 6.13 -30.34
CA LEU A 831 17.12 6.10 -29.22
C LEU A 831 16.46 7.45 -28.97
N SER A 832 17.22 8.55 -28.98
CA SER A 832 16.69 9.90 -28.80
C SER A 832 15.79 10.31 -29.96
N ASP A 833 16.19 10.04 -31.21
CA ASP A 833 15.39 10.34 -32.40
C ASP A 833 14.07 9.56 -32.40
N ALA A 834 14.13 8.28 -32.00
CA ALA A 834 12.95 7.43 -31.89
C ALA A 834 11.99 7.89 -30.79
N GLN A 835 12.53 8.32 -29.66
CA GLN A 835 11.73 8.86 -28.57
C GLN A 835 10.97 10.13 -29.03
N GLU A 836 11.67 11.12 -29.59
CA GLU A 836 11.03 12.35 -30.09
C GLU A 836 10.02 12.06 -31.22
N TYR A 837 10.36 11.10 -32.09
CA TYR A 837 9.49 10.69 -33.19
C TYR A 837 8.17 10.10 -32.70
N PHE A 838 8.20 9.12 -31.79
CA PHE A 838 6.98 8.49 -31.27
C PHE A 838 6.19 9.43 -30.34
N GLU A 839 6.87 10.30 -29.58
CA GLU A 839 6.22 11.33 -28.77
C GLU A 839 5.36 12.28 -29.62
N THR A 840 5.81 12.61 -30.84
CA THR A 840 5.05 13.44 -31.80
C THR A 840 3.72 12.78 -32.22
N TYR A 841 3.60 11.45 -32.11
CA TYR A 841 2.39 10.69 -32.41
C TYR A 841 1.67 10.17 -31.15
N GLY A 842 1.99 10.74 -29.98
CA GLY A 842 1.31 10.44 -28.73
C GLY A 842 1.75 9.15 -28.03
N ASN A 843 2.92 8.57 -28.39
CA ASN A 843 3.43 7.33 -27.79
C ASN A 843 2.40 6.20 -27.78
N VAL A 844 1.70 6.03 -28.91
CA VAL A 844 0.74 4.96 -29.09
C VAL A 844 1.47 3.65 -29.36
N PHE A 845 1.48 2.76 -28.37
CA PHE A 845 2.13 1.46 -28.41
C PHE A 845 1.18 0.34 -28.06
N VAL A 846 1.35 -0.83 -28.69
CA VAL A 846 0.59 -2.06 -28.35
C VAL A 846 1.53 -3.26 -28.38
N SER A 847 1.41 -4.15 -27.40
CA SER A 847 2.11 -5.44 -27.38
C SER A 847 1.28 -6.49 -26.65
N TYR A 848 1.88 -7.63 -26.35
CA TYR A 848 1.23 -8.74 -25.66
C TYR A 848 2.20 -9.53 -24.80
N ILE A 849 1.66 -10.29 -23.85
CA ILE A 849 2.39 -11.26 -23.02
C ILE A 849 1.60 -12.57 -22.93
N ASN A 850 2.31 -13.70 -22.88
CA ASN A 850 1.71 -15.04 -22.73
C ASN A 850 1.72 -15.48 -21.28
#